data_AF-A0A7V2XUY9-F1
#
_entry.id   AF-A0A7V2XUY9-F1
#
_cell.length_a   1.000
_cell.length_b   1.000
_cell.length_c   1.000
_cell.angle_alpha   90.00
_cell.angle_beta   90.00
_cell.angle_gamma   90.00
#
_symmetry.space_group_name_H-M   'P 1'
#
loop_
_entity.id
_entity.type
_entity.pdbx_description
1 polymer ?
#
loop_
_entity_poly.entity_id
_entity_poly.type
_entity_poly.pdbx_seq_one_letter_code
_entity_poly.pdbx_strand_id
1 'polypeptide(L)'
;MTSTAKPVLLCVDDSADWRLLMESILVEGGYEVIQAGTGREGREALARHKVDLVFLDVGLPDTDGYTLCAEILKTPGLAYLPVVFLTARDTDQDKARAFAAGGVDFLVKQDGAEASLAAARKHLRTRQQWSALDRSGRRPLAGDFGAFKEQLFSRLATRPEDRARLADLNSSRLYELADALGLPRARMAEQAAAFLKLPFLPHVRMDDVQLGVLPLAFCRANEVVALDRSDAGPGFAVANPFHLELIDDLKRLPGPEAPRRIFVVDPDVLRRLFGEVPAKPAAAARGGARAPGPAAPAEASAAAPAPPAPEPARPAMSMAEIERELQALYRPQDHIAENVDEQGDQAPVILLVERLINNAIQAGASDIHIEPWEHEVVVRYRIDGELREAVRLKPRRLILPIVSRIKILAKLDIAERRLPQDGRIAFREKIDLRVSIAPQHFGEKAVLRILDQEKAFVPLDRLGFSPRHLARYREAVRSPYGLVLHVGPTGSGKTTTLFAALAEIKTPSLNIQTIEDPIEFTMPGVNQMQVHPEIGLTFHQALRAFLRQDPDVLLVGEMRDRETAEVAVEAALTGHLLLSTLHTNDAASTLTRLLEMGIEPFLVSSSIVLVCAQRLIRRLCPRCRQEYAPGERERRLAGLPEDSRAVLYRAGGCPACDGTGYKGRVGVHELLVVDDAIRTALTAPGVTAEAIKRLAVERGGMTTLYWDAMEKAREGLTSVEEVLAQVRIDEFDARPDWMLEAAGLTRGMDRAPAPIARTA
;
A
#
# COMPACT_ATOMS: atom_id res chain seq x y z
N MET A 1 -45.84 19.88 8.32
CA MET A 1 -45.71 19.20 7.02
C MET A 1 -44.44 19.68 6.35
N THR A 2 -43.32 18.99 6.56
CA THR A 2 -42.03 19.31 5.94
C THR A 2 -41.70 18.17 4.99
N SER A 3 -41.53 18.52 3.71
CA SER A 3 -41.30 17.62 2.56
C SER A 3 -40.30 16.50 2.88
N THR A 4 -40.72 15.26 2.67
CA THR A 4 -39.95 14.01 2.81
C THR A 4 -39.18 13.65 1.52
N ALA A 5 -38.80 14.63 0.71
CA ALA A 5 -38.06 14.39 -0.53
C ALA A 5 -36.56 14.20 -0.22
N LYS A 6 -35.96 13.13 -0.75
CA LYS A 6 -34.51 12.88 -0.66
C LYS A 6 -33.74 13.99 -1.42
N PRO A 7 -32.61 14.48 -0.89
CA PRO A 7 -31.77 15.41 -1.66
C PRO A 7 -31.26 14.76 -2.94
N VAL A 8 -31.25 15.52 -4.04
CA VAL A 8 -30.84 15.03 -5.37
C VAL A 8 -29.40 15.44 -5.66
N LEU A 9 -28.53 14.47 -5.92
CA LEU A 9 -27.11 14.68 -6.21
C LEU A 9 -26.85 14.40 -7.68
N LEU A 10 -26.02 15.22 -8.33
CA LEU A 10 -25.57 14.96 -9.70
C LEU A 10 -24.12 14.51 -9.68
N CYS A 11 -23.84 13.34 -10.23
CA CYS A 11 -22.48 12.83 -10.43
C CYS A 11 -22.12 12.94 -11.91
N VAL A 12 -21.24 13.89 -12.24
CA VAL A 12 -20.71 14.10 -13.59
C VAL A 12 -19.29 13.55 -13.64
N ASP A 13 -19.11 12.44 -14.33
CA ASP A 13 -17.82 11.75 -14.45
C ASP A 13 -17.81 10.96 -15.75
N ASP A 14 -16.71 10.85 -16.47
CA ASP A 14 -16.67 10.13 -17.74
C ASP A 14 -16.67 8.61 -17.56
N SER A 15 -16.21 8.13 -16.42
CA SER A 15 -16.18 6.71 -16.06
C SER A 15 -17.55 6.20 -15.60
N ALA A 16 -18.16 5.33 -16.41
CA ALA A 16 -19.43 4.68 -16.06
C ALA A 16 -19.34 3.88 -14.75
N ASP A 17 -18.21 3.21 -14.51
CA ASP A 17 -17.97 2.44 -13.29
C ASP A 17 -17.86 3.35 -12.05
N TRP A 18 -17.23 4.53 -12.19
CA TRP A 18 -17.15 5.49 -11.09
C TRP A 18 -18.50 6.12 -10.79
N ARG A 19 -19.31 6.43 -11.82
CA ARG A 19 -20.67 6.92 -11.63
C ARG A 19 -21.54 5.90 -10.90
N LEU A 20 -21.46 4.61 -11.27
CA LEU A 20 -22.15 3.52 -10.58
C LEU A 20 -21.69 3.36 -9.13
N LEU A 21 -20.38 3.48 -8.86
CA LEU A 21 -19.83 3.43 -7.51
C LEU A 21 -20.31 4.61 -6.66
N MET A 22 -20.26 5.83 -7.20
CA MET A 22 -20.75 7.03 -6.50
C MET A 22 -22.24 6.99 -6.27
N GLU A 23 -23.02 6.51 -7.24
CA GLU A 23 -24.44 6.26 -7.05
C GLU A 23 -24.68 5.27 -5.92
N SER A 24 -24.01 4.11 -5.93
CA SER A 24 -24.14 3.11 -4.87
C SER A 24 -23.84 3.68 -3.48
N ILE A 25 -22.74 4.42 -3.34
CA ILE A 25 -22.31 5.02 -2.07
C ILE A 25 -23.32 6.07 -1.59
N LEU A 26 -23.72 6.99 -2.47
CA LEU A 26 -24.58 8.10 -2.11
C LEU A 26 -26.04 7.66 -1.90
N VAL A 27 -26.51 6.64 -2.63
CA VAL A 27 -27.82 6.02 -2.40
C VAL A 27 -27.87 5.30 -1.05
N GLU A 28 -26.81 4.57 -0.67
CA GLU A 28 -26.67 4.01 0.69
C GLU A 28 -26.69 5.11 1.76
N GLY A 29 -26.14 6.28 1.43
CA GLY A 29 -26.22 7.51 2.23
C GLY A 29 -27.61 8.14 2.35
N GLY A 30 -28.61 7.63 1.63
CA GLY A 30 -29.99 8.13 1.64
C GLY A 30 -30.29 9.22 0.61
N TYR A 31 -29.43 9.41 -0.39
CA TYR A 31 -29.59 10.43 -1.44
C TYR A 31 -30.20 9.85 -2.72
N GLU A 32 -30.82 10.70 -3.54
CA GLU A 32 -31.16 10.39 -4.93
C GLU A 32 -29.99 10.84 -5.82
N VAL A 33 -29.57 10.03 -6.79
CA VAL A 33 -28.40 10.32 -7.61
C VAL A 33 -28.77 10.33 -9.09
N ILE A 34 -28.32 11.36 -9.79
CA ILE A 34 -28.42 11.49 -11.24
C ILE A 34 -27.01 11.33 -11.78
N GLN A 35 -26.84 10.46 -12.77
CA GLN A 35 -25.57 10.26 -13.45
C GLN A 35 -25.49 11.08 -14.75
N ALA A 36 -24.30 11.61 -15.05
CA ALA A 36 -23.99 12.20 -16.35
C ALA A 36 -22.57 11.82 -16.77
N GLY A 37 -22.41 11.25 -17.97
CA GLY A 37 -21.12 10.81 -18.52
C GLY A 37 -20.30 11.90 -19.21
N THR A 38 -20.90 13.06 -19.47
CA THR A 38 -20.27 14.18 -20.16
C THR A 38 -20.71 15.50 -19.55
N GLY A 39 -19.96 16.58 -19.79
CA GLY A 39 -20.35 17.92 -19.34
C GLY A 39 -21.63 18.43 -20.00
N ARG A 40 -21.90 18.03 -21.25
CA ARG A 40 -23.19 18.25 -21.91
C ARG A 40 -24.34 17.57 -21.18
N GLU A 41 -24.22 16.28 -20.88
CA GLU A 41 -25.24 15.54 -20.12
C GLU A 41 -25.46 16.14 -18.72
N GLY A 42 -24.39 16.58 -18.06
CA GLY A 42 -24.50 17.26 -16.76
C GLY A 42 -25.32 18.56 -16.84
N ARG A 43 -25.15 19.36 -17.90
CA ARG A 43 -25.96 20.57 -18.15
C ARG A 43 -27.42 20.24 -18.43
N GLU A 44 -27.68 19.21 -19.23
CA GLU A 44 -29.04 18.75 -19.49
C GLU A 44 -29.73 18.27 -18.21
N ALA A 45 -29.00 17.55 -17.36
CA ALA A 45 -29.50 17.11 -16.06
C ALA A 45 -29.85 18.29 -15.15
N LEU A 46 -28.99 19.31 -15.07
CA LEU A 46 -29.25 20.54 -14.29
C LEU A 46 -30.44 21.35 -14.81
N ALA A 47 -30.72 21.30 -16.11
CA ALA A 47 -31.89 21.97 -16.69
C ALA A 47 -33.21 21.20 -16.45
N ARG A 48 -33.15 19.87 -16.31
CA ARG A 48 -34.32 19.00 -16.14
C ARG A 48 -34.66 18.71 -14.68
N HIS A 49 -33.66 18.70 -13.80
CA HIS A 49 -33.81 18.26 -12.41
C HIS A 49 -33.34 19.34 -11.43
N LYS A 50 -34.00 19.40 -10.27
CA LYS A 50 -33.58 20.29 -9.18
C LYS A 50 -32.47 19.61 -8.37
N VAL A 51 -31.23 19.80 -8.80
CA VAL A 51 -30.04 19.23 -8.16
C VAL A 51 -29.65 20.03 -6.91
N ASP A 52 -29.30 19.32 -5.83
CA ASP A 52 -28.88 19.85 -4.53
C ASP A 52 -27.37 19.97 -4.35
N LEU A 53 -26.59 19.09 -4.95
CA LEU A 53 -25.12 19.11 -4.93
C LEU A 53 -24.57 18.37 -6.15
N VAL A 54 -23.44 18.83 -6.67
CA VAL A 54 -22.75 18.20 -7.81
C VAL A 54 -21.42 17.62 -7.36
N PHE A 55 -21.18 16.36 -7.68
CA PHE A 55 -19.83 15.78 -7.74
C PHE A 55 -19.36 15.84 -9.19
N LEU A 56 -18.22 16.49 -9.44
CA LEU A 56 -17.77 16.85 -10.78
C LEU A 56 -16.33 16.40 -11.01
N ASP A 57 -16.14 15.48 -11.94
CA ASP A 57 -14.82 15.12 -12.43
C ASP A 57 -14.14 16.29 -13.16
N VAL A 58 -12.82 16.37 -12.99
CA VAL A 58 -12.00 17.39 -13.66
C VAL A 58 -11.77 17.05 -15.14
N GLY A 59 -11.64 15.77 -15.49
CA GLY A 59 -11.26 15.28 -16.81
C GLY A 59 -12.43 14.77 -17.66
N LEU A 60 -13.37 15.66 -18.02
CA LEU A 60 -14.50 15.27 -18.87
C LEU A 60 -14.13 15.25 -20.37
N PRO A 61 -14.78 14.40 -21.19
CA PRO A 61 -14.42 14.19 -22.60
C PRO A 61 -14.73 15.39 -23.50
N ASP A 62 -15.71 16.23 -23.14
CA ASP A 62 -16.19 17.35 -23.97
C ASP A 62 -15.86 18.74 -23.39
N THR A 63 -15.35 18.83 -22.16
CA THR A 63 -14.97 20.09 -21.52
C THR A 63 -14.05 19.85 -20.31
N ASP A 64 -13.31 20.85 -19.86
CA ASP A 64 -12.61 20.78 -18.57
C ASP A 64 -13.63 20.98 -17.43
N GLY A 65 -13.62 20.12 -16.41
CA GLY A 65 -14.54 20.20 -15.27
C GLY A 65 -14.51 21.56 -14.57
N TYR A 66 -13.34 22.22 -14.52
CA TYR A 66 -13.24 23.59 -13.99
C TYR A 66 -14.04 24.60 -14.81
N THR A 67 -14.03 24.45 -16.14
CA THR A 67 -14.78 25.32 -17.06
C THR A 67 -16.28 25.08 -16.89
N LEU A 68 -16.69 23.82 -16.81
CA LEU A 68 -18.08 23.44 -16.58
C LEU A 68 -18.62 24.01 -15.26
N CYS A 69 -17.86 23.89 -14.17
CA CYS A 69 -18.23 24.47 -12.87
C CYS A 69 -18.46 25.98 -12.97
N ALA A 70 -17.52 26.71 -13.59
CA ALA A 70 -17.65 28.16 -13.76
C ALA A 70 -18.87 28.57 -14.60
N GLU A 71 -19.27 27.76 -15.58
CA GLU A 71 -20.48 27.97 -16.38
C GLU A 71 -21.77 27.65 -15.59
N ILE A 72 -21.79 26.55 -14.85
CA ILE A 72 -22.91 26.18 -13.96
C ILE A 72 -23.19 27.33 -13.00
N LEU A 73 -22.17 27.84 -12.33
CA LEU A 73 -22.31 28.89 -11.30
C LEU A 73 -22.63 30.27 -11.88
N LYS A 74 -22.44 30.50 -13.19
CA LYS A 74 -22.92 31.72 -13.89
C LYS A 74 -24.38 31.64 -14.28
N THR A 75 -24.99 30.46 -14.23
CA THR A 75 -26.38 30.27 -14.63
C THR A 75 -27.32 30.81 -13.56
N PRO A 76 -28.29 31.70 -13.90
CA PRO A 76 -29.23 32.24 -12.93
C PRO A 76 -29.95 31.12 -12.16
N GLY A 77 -29.94 31.21 -10.82
CA GLY A 77 -30.52 30.21 -9.93
C GLY A 77 -29.59 29.06 -9.52
N LEU A 78 -28.42 28.91 -10.15
CA LEU A 78 -27.41 27.89 -9.79
C LEU A 78 -26.15 28.47 -9.14
N ALA A 79 -26.05 29.81 -8.98
CA ALA A 79 -24.87 30.48 -8.43
C ALA A 79 -24.46 30.05 -7.00
N TYR A 80 -25.37 29.40 -6.27
CA TYR A 80 -25.17 28.88 -4.93
C TYR A 80 -25.27 27.34 -4.87
N LEU A 81 -25.24 26.65 -6.01
CA LEU A 81 -25.18 25.20 -6.07
C LEU A 81 -23.76 24.73 -5.64
N PRO A 82 -23.62 23.95 -4.57
CA PRO A 82 -22.31 23.42 -4.21
C PRO A 82 -21.82 22.42 -5.27
N VAL A 83 -20.55 22.55 -5.65
CA VAL A 83 -19.84 21.67 -6.59
C VAL A 83 -18.57 21.15 -5.92
N VAL A 84 -18.49 19.84 -5.72
CA VAL A 84 -17.32 19.13 -5.19
C VAL A 84 -16.57 18.51 -6.35
N PHE A 85 -15.28 18.84 -6.50
CA PHE A 85 -14.45 18.28 -7.56
C PHE A 85 -13.97 16.87 -7.21
N LEU A 86 -13.92 16.00 -8.20
CA LEU A 86 -13.33 14.66 -8.12
C LEU A 86 -12.04 14.65 -8.95
N THR A 87 -10.91 14.27 -8.33
CA THR A 87 -9.60 14.24 -9.00
C THR A 87 -8.85 12.93 -8.73
N ALA A 88 -7.96 12.55 -9.64
CA ALA A 88 -7.06 11.40 -9.48
C ALA A 88 -5.78 11.72 -8.68
N ARG A 89 -5.48 13.00 -8.41
CA ARG A 89 -4.25 13.45 -7.71
C ARG A 89 -4.57 14.61 -6.76
N ASP A 90 -3.89 14.65 -5.61
CA ASP A 90 -3.91 15.79 -4.70
C ASP A 90 -2.69 16.68 -4.98
N THR A 91 -2.88 17.80 -5.69
CA THR A 91 -1.83 18.83 -5.85
C THR A 91 -2.35 20.19 -5.42
N ASP A 92 -1.48 21.04 -4.86
CA ASP A 92 -1.84 22.39 -4.41
C ASP A 92 -2.36 23.27 -5.56
N GLN A 93 -1.93 22.98 -6.79
CA GLN A 93 -2.41 23.67 -7.99
C GLN A 93 -3.88 23.34 -8.29
N ASP A 94 -4.33 22.11 -8.02
CA ASP A 94 -5.72 21.69 -8.26
C ASP A 94 -6.68 22.35 -7.28
N LYS A 95 -6.30 22.53 -6.01
CA LYS A 95 -7.10 23.27 -5.01
C LYS A 95 -7.31 24.72 -5.39
N ALA A 96 -6.26 25.38 -5.87
CA ALA A 96 -6.34 26.77 -6.34
C ALA A 96 -7.26 26.91 -7.57
N ARG A 97 -7.20 25.96 -8.51
CA ARG A 97 -8.07 25.94 -9.70
C ARG A 97 -9.52 25.64 -9.35
N ALA A 98 -9.76 24.69 -8.44
CA ALA A 98 -11.09 24.36 -7.92
C ALA A 98 -11.75 25.58 -7.27
N PHE A 99 -11.02 26.31 -6.41
CA PHE A 99 -11.53 27.54 -5.80
C PHE A 99 -11.83 28.62 -6.83
N ALA A 100 -10.92 28.89 -7.77
CA ALA A 100 -11.11 29.92 -8.79
C ALA A 100 -12.32 29.62 -9.70
N ALA A 101 -12.62 28.33 -9.94
CA ALA A 101 -13.81 27.87 -10.66
C ALA A 101 -15.11 28.00 -9.84
N GLY A 102 -15.01 28.07 -8.51
CA GLY A 102 -16.15 28.17 -7.57
C GLY A 102 -16.53 26.87 -6.86
N GLY A 103 -15.64 25.87 -6.88
CA GLY A 103 -15.80 24.63 -6.13
C GLY A 103 -15.82 24.82 -4.62
N VAL A 104 -16.57 23.98 -3.93
CA VAL A 104 -16.79 24.05 -2.47
C VAL A 104 -15.92 23.08 -1.70
N ASP A 105 -15.41 22.06 -2.38
CA ASP A 105 -14.47 21.07 -1.89
C ASP A 105 -13.83 20.35 -3.08
N PHE A 106 -12.83 19.54 -2.77
CA PHE A 106 -12.25 18.58 -3.71
C PHE A 106 -12.07 17.24 -2.96
N LEU A 107 -12.26 16.14 -3.68
CA LEU A 107 -12.03 14.78 -3.19
C LEU A 107 -11.10 14.07 -4.15
N VAL A 108 -10.17 13.30 -3.61
CA VAL A 108 -9.40 12.35 -4.41
C VAL A 108 -10.26 11.11 -4.58
N LYS A 109 -10.38 10.59 -5.81
CA LYS A 109 -11.17 9.37 -6.09
C LYS A 109 -10.71 8.14 -5.27
N GLN A 110 -9.53 8.22 -4.64
CA GLN A 110 -8.96 7.19 -3.77
C GLN A 110 -9.41 7.28 -2.30
N ASP A 111 -10.07 8.36 -1.88
CA ASP A 111 -10.47 8.60 -0.48
C ASP A 111 -11.65 7.72 -0.02
N GLY A 112 -12.32 7.05 -0.95
CA GLY A 112 -13.33 6.03 -0.68
C GLY A 112 -14.71 6.57 -0.26
N ALA A 113 -15.59 5.65 0.15
CA ALA A 113 -17.02 5.92 0.37
C ALA A 113 -17.32 6.88 1.52
N GLU A 114 -16.55 6.77 2.62
CA GLU A 114 -16.74 7.60 3.80
C GLU A 114 -16.49 9.07 3.50
N ALA A 115 -15.45 9.37 2.70
CA ALA A 115 -15.12 10.72 2.28
C ALA A 115 -16.23 11.33 1.40
N SER A 116 -16.74 10.59 0.43
CA SER A 116 -17.86 11.04 -0.43
C SER A 116 -19.13 11.31 0.37
N LEU A 117 -19.48 10.44 1.32
CA LEU A 117 -20.63 10.63 2.20
C LEU A 117 -20.44 11.82 3.16
N ALA A 118 -19.24 11.98 3.71
CA ALA A 118 -18.90 13.12 4.57
C ALA A 118 -19.00 14.44 3.80
N ALA A 119 -18.49 14.49 2.57
CA ALA A 119 -18.59 15.65 1.69
C ALA A 119 -20.05 15.96 1.34
N ALA A 120 -20.86 14.95 0.99
CA ALA A 120 -22.28 15.13 0.71
C ALA A 120 -23.03 15.73 1.93
N ARG A 121 -22.86 15.14 3.12
CA ARG A 121 -23.47 15.62 4.38
C ARG A 121 -23.01 17.04 4.73
N LYS A 122 -21.72 17.34 4.53
CA LYS A 122 -21.14 18.67 4.76
C LYS A 122 -21.77 19.71 3.84
N HIS A 123 -21.77 19.47 2.53
CA HIS A 123 -22.12 20.50 1.55
C HIS A 123 -23.61 20.64 1.27
N LEU A 124 -24.43 19.65 1.58
CA LEU A 124 -25.88 19.84 1.64
C LEU A 124 -26.28 20.82 2.75
N ARG A 125 -25.57 20.82 3.89
CA ARG A 125 -25.74 21.85 4.94
C ARG A 125 -25.22 23.20 4.45
N THR A 126 -24.10 23.24 3.74
CA THR A 126 -23.55 24.46 3.12
C THR A 126 -24.58 25.14 2.22
N ARG A 127 -25.27 24.39 1.35
CA ARG A 127 -26.34 24.94 0.48
C ARG A 127 -27.46 25.59 1.27
N GLN A 128 -27.90 24.95 2.36
CA GLN A 128 -28.93 25.52 3.23
C GLN A 128 -28.45 26.83 3.88
N GLN A 129 -27.19 26.87 4.33
CA GLN A 129 -26.58 28.08 4.90
C GLN A 129 -26.50 29.21 3.87
N TRP A 130 -26.10 28.92 2.64
CA TRP A 130 -26.00 29.93 1.58
C TRP A 130 -27.35 30.50 1.15
N SER A 131 -28.42 29.70 1.19
CA SER A 131 -29.78 30.20 0.92
C SER A 131 -30.25 31.28 1.92
N ALA A 132 -29.61 31.38 3.09
CA ALA A 132 -29.87 32.44 4.05
C ALA A 132 -29.12 33.76 3.73
N LEU A 133 -27.99 33.67 3.00
CA LEU A 133 -27.22 34.83 2.53
C LEU A 133 -27.92 35.55 1.36
N ASP A 134 -28.71 34.85 0.56
CA ASP A 134 -29.45 35.39 -0.60
C ASP A 134 -30.65 36.29 -0.21
N ARG A 135 -31.03 36.34 1.08
CA ARG A 135 -32.21 37.07 1.57
C ARG A 135 -31.93 38.46 2.15
N SER A 136 -30.68 38.96 2.12
CA SER A 136 -30.33 40.26 2.69
C SER A 136 -30.40 41.37 1.64
N GLY A 137 -31.61 41.79 1.27
CA GLY A 137 -31.82 43.14 0.73
C GLY A 137 -31.67 44.15 1.87
N ARG A 138 -30.51 44.79 2.01
CA ARG A 138 -30.25 45.69 3.15
C ARG A 138 -29.46 46.95 2.75
N ARG A 139 -29.71 48.02 3.51
CA ARG A 139 -29.24 49.39 3.29
C ARG A 139 -28.09 49.65 4.25
N PRO A 140 -26.97 50.25 3.82
CA PRO A 140 -25.82 50.49 4.69
C PRO A 140 -26.22 51.26 5.95
N LEU A 141 -25.99 50.66 7.12
CA LEU A 141 -25.99 51.36 8.41
C LEU A 141 -24.78 52.30 8.44
N ALA A 142 -25.04 53.56 8.81
CA ALA A 142 -24.02 54.59 8.93
C ALA A 142 -23.05 54.25 10.09
N GLY A 143 -21.99 53.51 9.77
CA GLY A 143 -20.80 53.41 10.63
C GLY A 143 -20.02 54.72 10.64
N ASP A 144 -18.99 54.76 11.50
CA ASP A 144 -18.10 55.89 11.83
C ASP A 144 -17.21 56.40 10.65
N PHE A 145 -17.69 56.24 9.42
CA PHE A 145 -17.02 56.60 8.17
C PHE A 145 -16.84 58.12 8.02
N GLY A 146 -17.75 58.93 8.58
CA GLY A 146 -17.59 60.38 8.64
C GLY A 146 -16.35 60.78 9.44
N ALA A 147 -16.17 60.21 10.64
CA ALA A 147 -15.00 60.47 11.47
C ALA A 147 -13.71 59.94 10.84
N PHE A 148 -13.78 58.77 10.18
CA PHE A 148 -12.66 58.26 9.38
C PHE A 148 -12.22 59.25 8.30
N LYS A 149 -13.16 59.81 7.52
CA LYS A 149 -12.87 60.81 6.49
C LYS A 149 -12.21 62.05 7.06
N GLU A 150 -12.71 62.58 8.17
CA GLU A 150 -12.11 63.75 8.83
C GLU A 150 -10.68 63.47 9.32
N GLN A 151 -10.45 62.33 9.95
CA GLN A 151 -9.12 61.92 10.39
C GLN A 151 -8.17 61.74 9.20
N LEU A 152 -8.66 61.17 8.09
CA LEU A 152 -7.91 60.98 6.86
C LEU A 152 -7.54 62.31 6.21
N PHE A 153 -8.51 63.22 6.02
CA PHE A 153 -8.30 64.54 5.42
C PHE A 153 -7.35 65.42 6.24
N SER A 154 -7.43 65.31 7.57
CA SER A 154 -6.50 65.97 8.49
C SER A 154 -5.07 65.47 8.27
N ARG A 155 -4.88 64.14 8.22
CA ARG A 155 -3.57 63.51 8.06
C ARG A 155 -2.90 63.79 6.71
N LEU A 156 -3.69 63.90 5.63
CA LEU A 156 -3.19 64.14 4.27
C LEU A 156 -3.08 65.63 3.91
N ALA A 157 -3.44 66.54 4.82
CA ALA A 157 -3.55 67.98 4.53
C ALA A 157 -4.40 68.29 3.29
N THR A 158 -5.52 67.57 3.11
CA THR A 158 -6.42 67.71 1.95
C THR A 158 -7.01 69.12 1.89
N ARG A 159 -7.00 69.72 0.69
CA ARG A 159 -7.49 71.10 0.47
C ARG A 159 -8.99 71.22 0.78
N PRO A 160 -9.48 72.38 1.26
CA PRO A 160 -10.90 72.58 1.58
C PRO A 160 -11.86 72.28 0.42
N GLU A 161 -11.46 72.61 -0.82
CA GLU A 161 -12.24 72.34 -2.05
C GLU A 161 -12.39 70.83 -2.31
N ASP A 162 -11.32 70.05 -2.11
CA ASP A 162 -11.33 68.60 -2.26
C ASP A 162 -12.14 67.92 -1.15
N ARG A 163 -12.07 68.45 0.09
CA ARG A 163 -12.89 67.97 1.21
C ARG A 163 -14.37 68.12 0.93
N ALA A 164 -14.80 69.28 0.41
CA ALA A 164 -16.19 69.52 0.05
C ALA A 164 -16.68 68.57 -1.05
N ARG A 165 -15.86 68.32 -2.08
CA ARG A 165 -16.18 67.39 -3.17
C ARG A 165 -16.32 65.93 -2.70
N LEU A 166 -15.56 65.52 -1.68
CA LEU A 166 -15.52 64.14 -1.18
C LEU A 166 -16.42 63.90 0.06
N ALA A 167 -17.08 64.95 0.56
CA ALA A 167 -17.95 64.90 1.74
C ALA A 167 -19.14 63.97 1.56
N ASP A 168 -19.70 63.86 0.35
CA ASP A 168 -20.91 63.06 0.06
C ASP A 168 -20.62 61.58 -0.22
N LEU A 169 -19.36 61.16 -0.31
CA LEU A 169 -19.02 59.75 -0.46
C LEU A 169 -19.47 58.97 0.78
N ASN A 170 -20.19 57.88 0.57
CA ASN A 170 -20.64 56.96 1.62
C ASN A 170 -19.63 55.81 1.82
N SER A 171 -19.88 54.99 2.84
CA SER A 171 -18.97 53.92 3.25
C SER A 171 -18.74 52.84 2.20
N SER A 172 -19.68 52.58 1.28
CA SER A 172 -19.49 51.56 0.23
C SER A 172 -18.49 52.00 -0.85
N ARG A 173 -18.18 53.31 -0.92
CA ARG A 173 -17.27 53.91 -1.92
C ARG A 173 -15.88 54.21 -1.34
N LEU A 174 -15.43 53.45 -0.33
CA LEU A 174 -14.13 53.61 0.34
C LEU A 174 -12.94 53.72 -0.64
N TYR A 175 -12.89 52.87 -1.66
CA TYR A 175 -11.76 52.87 -2.59
C TYR A 175 -11.87 53.93 -3.68
N GLU A 176 -13.06 54.45 -3.96
CA GLU A 176 -13.19 55.64 -4.80
C GLU A 176 -12.67 56.89 -4.08
N LEU A 177 -12.83 56.95 -2.75
CA LEU A 177 -12.17 57.96 -1.93
C LEU A 177 -10.65 57.84 -2.02
N ALA A 178 -10.10 56.62 -2.05
CA ALA A 178 -8.66 56.39 -2.23
C ALA A 178 -8.18 56.89 -3.60
N ASP A 179 -8.90 56.51 -4.65
CA ASP A 179 -8.58 56.87 -6.03
C ASP A 179 -8.63 58.41 -6.21
N ALA A 180 -9.63 59.08 -5.61
CA ALA A 180 -9.74 60.55 -5.66
C ALA A 180 -8.64 61.29 -4.87
N LEU A 181 -8.09 60.66 -3.82
CA LEU A 181 -6.99 61.19 -3.02
C LEU A 181 -5.60 60.79 -3.55
N GLY A 182 -5.53 60.01 -4.63
CA GLY A 182 -4.27 59.49 -5.18
C GLY A 182 -3.56 58.50 -4.23
N LEU A 183 -4.29 57.86 -3.32
CA LEU A 183 -3.75 56.90 -2.36
C LEU A 183 -3.81 55.47 -2.91
N PRO A 184 -2.73 54.68 -2.79
CA PRO A 184 -2.78 53.26 -3.11
C PRO A 184 -3.86 52.54 -2.28
N ARG A 185 -4.59 51.61 -2.90
CA ARG A 185 -5.68 50.86 -2.24
C ARG A 185 -5.22 50.10 -1.00
N ALA A 186 -4.04 49.46 -1.05
CA ALA A 186 -3.39 48.87 0.12
C ALA A 186 -3.24 49.86 1.30
N ARG A 187 -2.84 51.10 1.02
CA ARG A 187 -2.68 52.15 2.05
C ARG A 187 -4.02 52.61 2.61
N MET A 188 -5.05 52.72 1.77
CA MET A 188 -6.40 53.01 2.23
C MET A 188 -6.92 51.89 3.15
N ALA A 189 -6.75 50.63 2.74
CA ALA A 189 -7.15 49.47 3.54
C ALA A 189 -6.43 49.42 4.90
N GLU A 190 -5.11 49.66 4.92
CA GLU A 190 -4.30 49.76 6.14
C GLU A 190 -4.80 50.88 7.08
N GLN A 191 -5.13 52.05 6.54
CA GLN A 191 -5.66 53.18 7.32
C GLN A 191 -7.05 52.91 7.89
N ALA A 192 -7.93 52.31 7.09
CA ALA A 192 -9.26 51.89 7.54
C ALA A 192 -9.17 50.83 8.67
N ALA A 193 -8.26 49.86 8.52
CA ALA A 193 -7.98 48.84 9.53
C ALA A 193 -7.49 49.47 10.84
N ALA A 194 -6.52 50.39 10.75
CA ALA A 194 -5.97 51.09 11.91
C ALA A 194 -7.03 51.94 12.63
N PHE A 195 -7.90 52.62 11.88
CA PHE A 195 -9.00 53.42 12.44
C PHE A 195 -9.97 52.54 13.25
N LEU A 196 -10.37 51.40 12.68
CA LEU A 196 -11.32 50.46 13.31
C LEU A 196 -10.66 49.50 14.30
N LYS A 197 -9.34 49.60 14.51
CA LYS A 197 -8.53 48.68 15.34
C LYS A 197 -8.66 47.22 14.92
N LEU A 198 -8.71 46.99 13.60
CA LEU A 198 -8.74 45.68 12.98
C LEU A 198 -7.35 45.31 12.43
N PRO A 199 -6.98 44.02 12.40
CA PRO A 199 -5.74 43.57 11.79
C PRO A 199 -5.76 43.77 10.27
N PHE A 200 -4.69 44.35 9.72
CA PHE A 200 -4.48 44.46 8.28
C PHE A 200 -3.64 43.29 7.77
N LEU A 201 -4.05 42.69 6.65
CA LEU A 201 -3.33 41.61 5.97
C LEU A 201 -2.81 42.11 4.62
N PRO A 202 -1.48 42.21 4.44
CA PRO A 202 -0.91 42.63 3.16
C PRO A 202 -1.07 41.57 2.07
N HIS A 203 -1.13 40.30 2.47
CA HIS A 203 -1.26 39.14 1.59
C HIS A 203 -2.17 38.09 2.23
N VAL A 204 -2.82 37.29 1.40
CA VAL A 204 -3.62 36.13 1.80
C VAL A 204 -3.07 34.92 1.04
N ARG A 205 -2.63 33.89 1.77
CA ARG A 205 -2.15 32.64 1.16
C ARG A 205 -3.35 31.75 0.84
N MET A 206 -3.27 30.99 -0.25
CA MET A 206 -4.34 30.09 -0.65
C MET A 206 -4.60 29.00 0.39
N ASP A 207 -3.55 28.51 1.06
CA ASP A 207 -3.67 27.48 2.11
C ASP A 207 -4.46 27.97 3.33
N ASP A 208 -4.50 29.29 3.55
CA ASP A 208 -5.28 29.89 4.63
C ASP A 208 -6.77 30.04 4.23
N VAL A 209 -7.15 29.82 2.96
CA VAL A 209 -8.53 30.01 2.46
C VAL A 209 -9.39 28.78 2.75
N GLN A 210 -10.49 28.99 3.48
CA GLN A 210 -11.40 27.91 3.85
C GLN A 210 -12.52 27.74 2.81
N LEU A 211 -12.47 26.63 2.06
CA LEU A 211 -13.48 26.28 1.05
C LEU A 211 -14.82 25.90 1.69
N GLY A 212 -15.91 26.22 0.99
CA GLY A 212 -17.27 25.83 1.40
C GLY A 212 -17.89 26.66 2.53
N VAL A 213 -17.20 27.66 3.09
CA VAL A 213 -17.81 28.58 4.08
C VAL A 213 -18.63 29.65 3.38
N LEU A 214 -18.05 30.28 2.35
CA LEU A 214 -18.71 31.30 1.53
C LEU A 214 -18.73 30.86 0.07
N PRO A 215 -19.82 31.11 -0.67
CA PRO A 215 -19.89 30.84 -2.09
C PRO A 215 -19.05 31.87 -2.86
N LEU A 216 -18.33 31.45 -3.90
CA LEU A 216 -17.43 32.34 -4.65
C LEU A 216 -18.18 33.56 -5.24
N ALA A 217 -19.43 33.40 -5.67
CA ALA A 217 -20.24 34.50 -6.15
C ALA A 217 -20.45 35.59 -5.07
N PHE A 218 -20.69 35.17 -3.83
CA PHE A 218 -20.79 36.08 -2.69
C PHE A 218 -19.44 36.70 -2.32
N CYS A 219 -18.36 35.90 -2.35
CA CYS A 219 -17.00 36.37 -2.15
C CYS A 219 -16.62 37.48 -3.15
N ARG A 220 -16.93 37.30 -4.44
CA ARG A 220 -16.70 38.29 -5.49
C ARG A 220 -17.56 39.53 -5.30
N ALA A 221 -18.87 39.35 -5.09
CA ALA A 221 -19.81 40.46 -4.95
C ALA A 221 -19.53 41.36 -3.73
N ASN A 222 -18.97 40.78 -2.66
CA ASN A 222 -18.74 41.47 -1.39
C ASN A 222 -17.25 41.67 -1.06
N GLU A 223 -16.34 41.30 -1.96
CA GLU A 223 -14.89 41.31 -1.76
C GLU A 223 -14.48 40.75 -0.38
N VAL A 224 -14.84 39.48 -0.15
CA VAL A 224 -14.64 38.77 1.11
C VAL A 224 -14.17 37.32 0.88
N VAL A 225 -13.37 36.78 1.79
CA VAL A 225 -13.04 35.34 1.83
C VAL A 225 -12.99 34.83 3.27
N ALA A 226 -13.39 33.58 3.48
CA ALA A 226 -13.22 32.90 4.76
C ALA A 226 -11.80 32.34 4.90
N LEU A 227 -11.22 32.50 6.07
CA LEU A 227 -9.86 32.07 6.37
C LEU A 227 -9.83 31.12 7.57
N ASP A 228 -8.90 30.17 7.55
CA ASP A 228 -8.50 29.37 8.71
C ASP A 228 -6.98 29.40 8.84
N ARG A 229 -6.49 30.34 9.67
CA ARG A 229 -5.06 30.61 9.77
C ARG A 229 -4.44 29.88 10.96
N SER A 230 -3.27 29.28 10.75
CA SER A 230 -2.52 28.62 11.83
C SER A 230 -2.12 29.54 12.98
N ASP A 231 -1.89 30.83 12.70
CA ASP A 231 -1.45 31.83 13.68
C ASP A 231 -2.60 32.57 14.39
N ALA A 232 -3.81 32.56 13.81
CA ALA A 232 -4.91 33.43 14.25
C ALA A 232 -6.27 32.74 14.38
N GLY A 233 -6.40 31.48 13.92
CA GLY A 233 -7.64 30.72 13.87
C GLY A 233 -8.60 31.18 12.77
N PRO A 234 -9.87 30.74 12.82
CA PRO A 234 -10.86 31.04 11.78
C PRO A 234 -11.31 32.51 11.79
N GLY A 235 -11.52 33.06 10.59
CA GLY A 235 -11.96 34.44 10.41
C GLY A 235 -12.36 34.79 8.98
N PHE A 236 -12.52 36.08 8.69
CA PHE A 236 -12.85 36.58 7.35
C PHE A 236 -11.91 37.71 6.97
N ALA A 237 -11.37 37.66 5.75
CA ALA A 237 -10.73 38.81 5.14
C ALA A 237 -11.74 39.58 4.30
N VAL A 238 -11.93 40.86 4.60
CA VAL A 238 -12.85 41.78 3.89
C VAL A 238 -12.05 42.94 3.31
N ALA A 239 -12.40 43.37 2.09
CA ALA A 239 -11.82 44.59 1.54
C ALA A 239 -12.32 45.82 2.30
N ASN A 240 -13.64 46.02 2.35
CA ASN A 240 -14.23 47.20 2.99
C ASN A 240 -14.73 46.91 4.41
N PRO A 241 -14.02 47.35 5.47
CA PRO A 241 -14.41 47.08 6.85
C PRO A 241 -15.55 47.98 7.35
N PHE A 242 -15.99 48.97 6.56
CA PHE A 242 -17.15 49.81 6.88
C PHE A 242 -18.48 49.22 6.39
N HIS A 243 -18.43 48.03 5.76
CA HIS A 243 -19.61 47.26 5.39
C HIS A 243 -20.14 46.47 6.61
N LEU A 244 -20.66 47.20 7.60
CA LEU A 244 -21.02 46.63 8.91
C LEU A 244 -22.08 45.53 8.83
N GLU A 245 -23.05 45.66 7.93
CA GLU A 245 -24.08 44.63 7.72
C GLU A 245 -23.47 43.31 7.23
N LEU A 246 -22.55 43.39 6.27
CA LEU A 246 -21.81 42.23 5.79
C LEU A 246 -21.02 41.59 6.94
N ILE A 247 -20.29 42.38 7.73
CA ILE A 247 -19.53 41.87 8.88
C ILE A 247 -20.44 41.17 9.90
N ASP A 248 -21.60 41.73 10.19
CA ASP A 248 -22.57 41.14 11.10
C ASP A 248 -23.15 39.83 10.55
N ASP A 249 -23.47 39.79 9.25
CA ASP A 249 -23.97 38.58 8.60
C ASP A 249 -22.88 37.49 8.57
N LEU A 250 -21.61 37.84 8.33
CA LEU A 250 -20.46 36.91 8.40
C LEU A 250 -20.26 36.34 9.81
N LYS A 251 -20.43 37.16 10.85
CA LYS A 251 -20.37 36.74 12.25
C LYS A 251 -21.52 35.81 12.65
N ARG A 252 -22.68 35.93 11.99
CA ARG A 252 -23.88 35.11 12.25
C ARG A 252 -23.90 33.77 11.51
N LEU A 253 -23.00 33.57 10.55
CA LEU A 253 -22.88 32.27 9.89
C LEU A 253 -22.57 31.16 10.93
N PRO A 254 -23.17 29.97 10.81
CA PRO A 254 -22.95 28.86 11.76
C PRO A 254 -21.53 28.26 11.64
N GLY A 255 -20.93 27.82 12.77
CA GLY A 255 -19.59 27.20 12.85
C GLY A 255 -19.04 27.17 14.29
N PRO A 256 -17.91 26.48 14.57
CA PRO A 256 -17.41 26.23 15.92
C PRO A 256 -17.10 27.52 16.70
N GLU A 257 -17.32 27.50 18.02
CA GLU A 257 -17.53 28.63 18.95
C GLU A 257 -16.35 29.61 19.19
N ALA A 258 -15.43 29.80 18.26
CA ALA A 258 -14.39 30.83 18.36
C ALA A 258 -14.87 32.20 17.84
N PRO A 259 -14.43 33.34 18.43
CA PRO A 259 -14.75 34.66 17.91
C PRO A 259 -14.15 34.82 16.51
N ARG A 260 -15.02 34.92 15.50
CA ARG A 260 -14.63 35.06 14.09
C ARG A 260 -13.93 36.41 13.89
N ARG A 261 -12.62 36.38 13.67
CA ARG A 261 -11.80 37.58 13.49
C ARG A 261 -12.08 38.20 12.12
N ILE A 262 -12.09 39.54 12.06
CA ILE A 262 -12.17 40.28 10.80
C ILE A 262 -10.80 40.82 10.48
N PHE A 263 -10.31 40.51 9.29
CA PHE A 263 -9.06 41.01 8.73
C PHE A 263 -9.38 41.96 7.58
N VAL A 264 -8.67 43.07 7.51
CA VAL A 264 -8.80 44.02 6.40
C VAL A 264 -7.71 43.71 5.38
N VAL A 265 -8.07 43.65 4.10
CA VAL A 265 -7.14 43.31 3.02
C VAL A 265 -7.31 44.28 1.85
N ASP A 266 -6.27 44.43 1.04
CA ASP A 266 -6.38 45.13 -0.23
C ASP A 266 -7.37 44.40 -1.18
N PRO A 267 -8.37 45.10 -1.78
CA PRO A 267 -9.30 44.50 -2.74
C PRO A 267 -8.58 43.85 -3.92
N ASP A 268 -7.44 44.37 -4.35
CA ASP A 268 -6.69 43.81 -5.48
C ASP A 268 -6.05 42.46 -5.12
N VAL A 269 -5.79 42.18 -3.84
CA VAL A 269 -5.33 40.86 -3.37
C VAL A 269 -6.48 39.84 -3.48
N LEU A 270 -7.69 40.22 -3.07
CA LEU A 270 -8.87 39.34 -3.18
C LEU A 270 -9.27 39.09 -4.63
N ARG A 271 -9.28 40.13 -5.47
CA ARG A 271 -9.59 39.99 -6.91
C ARG A 271 -8.63 39.04 -7.62
N ARG A 272 -7.32 39.10 -7.28
CA ARG A 272 -6.34 38.12 -7.77
C ARG A 272 -6.65 36.70 -7.33
N LEU A 273 -7.07 36.50 -6.07
CA LEU A 273 -7.51 35.18 -5.58
C LEU A 273 -8.74 34.67 -6.33
N PHE A 274 -9.65 35.56 -6.72
CA PHE A 274 -10.84 35.22 -7.50
C PHE A 274 -10.57 35.01 -8.99
N GLY A 275 -9.31 35.11 -9.44
CA GLY A 275 -8.94 34.98 -10.85
C GLY A 275 -9.32 36.18 -11.73
N GLU A 276 -9.72 37.30 -11.11
CA GLU A 276 -10.03 38.54 -11.80
C GLU A 276 -8.73 39.32 -12.00
N VAL A 277 -8.13 39.20 -13.19
CA VAL A 277 -6.92 39.93 -13.57
C VAL A 277 -7.26 41.44 -13.68
N PRO A 278 -6.64 42.34 -12.90
CA PRO A 278 -6.69 43.76 -13.23
C PRO A 278 -5.87 43.99 -14.50
N ALA A 279 -6.41 44.79 -15.44
CA ALA A 279 -5.63 45.31 -16.55
C ALA A 279 -4.36 46.00 -16.00
N LYS A 280 -3.21 45.43 -16.37
CA LYS A 280 -1.87 45.86 -15.95
C LYS A 280 -1.61 47.31 -16.37
N PRO A 281 -1.10 48.20 -15.51
CA PRO A 281 -0.23 49.28 -15.94
C PRO A 281 1.22 48.78 -15.96
N ALA A 282 1.93 49.14 -17.02
CA ALA A 282 3.26 48.65 -17.35
C ALA A 282 4.37 49.13 -16.38
N ALA A 283 5.40 48.27 -16.30
CA ALA A 283 6.82 48.55 -16.06
C ALA A 283 7.28 49.07 -14.67
N ALA A 284 8.12 48.27 -14.00
CA ALA A 284 9.55 48.60 -13.86
C ALA A 284 10.33 47.38 -13.32
N ALA A 285 11.44 47.07 -13.99
CA ALA A 285 12.39 46.03 -13.65
C ALA A 285 13.36 46.47 -12.53
N ARG A 286 13.89 45.46 -11.83
CA ARG A 286 15.20 45.31 -11.13
C ARG A 286 14.95 44.33 -9.98
N GLY A 287 15.53 43.13 -9.91
CA GLY A 287 16.94 42.79 -10.06
C GLY A 287 17.51 42.58 -8.65
N GLY A 288 17.77 41.34 -8.25
CA GLY A 288 18.41 41.04 -6.95
C GLY A 288 18.30 39.57 -6.55
N ALA A 289 19.40 38.84 -6.71
CA ALA A 289 19.59 37.47 -6.24
C ALA A 289 19.62 37.40 -4.69
N ARG A 290 19.17 36.26 -4.12
CA ARG A 290 19.55 35.86 -2.76
C ARG A 290 19.58 34.33 -2.61
N ALA A 291 20.64 33.86 -1.98
CA ALA A 291 21.03 32.47 -1.73
C ALA A 291 20.11 31.73 -0.74
N PRO A 292 20.17 30.38 -0.68
CA PRO A 292 19.34 29.56 0.20
C PRO A 292 19.84 29.58 1.65
N GLY A 293 18.93 29.77 2.59
CA GLY A 293 19.16 29.61 4.04
C GLY A 293 18.84 28.18 4.52
N PRO A 294 19.36 27.78 5.69
CA PRO A 294 19.44 26.38 6.11
C PRO A 294 18.11 25.82 6.64
N ALA A 295 17.95 24.50 6.50
CA ALA A 295 16.86 23.69 7.03
C ALA A 295 16.82 23.72 8.57
N ALA A 296 15.60 23.83 9.12
CA ALA A 296 15.31 23.66 10.54
C ALA A 296 14.99 22.17 10.86
N PRO A 297 15.26 21.70 12.08
CA PRO A 297 15.20 20.30 12.45
C PRO A 297 13.78 19.80 12.76
N ALA A 298 13.60 18.49 12.59
CA ALA A 298 12.38 17.75 12.91
C ALA A 298 12.11 17.70 14.42
N GLU A 299 10.90 18.09 14.83
CA GLU A 299 10.38 17.85 16.17
C GLU A 299 9.44 16.63 16.17
N ALA A 300 9.59 15.82 17.21
CA ALA A 300 8.91 14.55 17.43
C ALA A 300 7.40 14.72 17.67
N SER A 301 6.60 13.94 16.97
CA SER A 301 5.14 13.85 17.14
C SER A 301 4.79 12.96 18.33
N ALA A 302 3.99 13.50 19.25
CA ALA A 302 3.42 12.83 20.40
C ALA A 302 2.25 11.90 20.01
N ALA A 303 2.07 10.84 20.79
CA ALA A 303 1.11 9.76 20.59
C ALA A 303 -0.35 10.23 20.42
N ALA A 304 -1.04 9.65 19.42
CA ALA A 304 -2.47 9.77 19.21
C ALA A 304 -3.28 8.87 20.19
N PRO A 305 -4.51 9.26 20.58
CA PRO A 305 -5.35 8.48 21.48
C PRO A 305 -6.04 7.29 20.78
N ALA A 306 -6.37 6.27 21.57
CA ALA A 306 -6.92 4.98 21.14
C ALA A 306 -8.31 5.06 20.44
N PRO A 307 -8.62 4.13 19.51
CA PRO A 307 -9.91 4.08 18.81
C PRO A 307 -11.05 3.61 19.73
N PRO A 308 -12.32 4.00 19.43
CA PRO A 308 -13.49 3.59 20.19
C PRO A 308 -13.85 2.11 19.96
N ALA A 309 -14.54 1.52 20.94
CA ALA A 309 -14.87 0.09 21.01
C ALA A 309 -15.80 -0.39 19.86
N PRO A 310 -15.70 -1.66 19.43
CA PRO A 310 -16.50 -2.21 18.34
C PRO A 310 -17.96 -2.46 18.74
N GLU A 311 -18.89 -2.13 17.83
CA GLU A 311 -20.32 -2.48 17.91
C GLU A 311 -20.56 -4.01 17.84
N PRO A 312 -21.68 -4.52 18.40
CA PRO A 312 -21.93 -5.95 18.50
C PRO A 312 -22.17 -6.62 17.14
N ALA A 313 -21.54 -7.79 16.95
CA ALA A 313 -21.58 -8.58 15.73
C ALA A 313 -22.99 -9.11 15.38
N ARG A 314 -23.40 -8.93 14.12
CA ARG A 314 -24.54 -9.67 13.53
C ARG A 314 -24.24 -11.18 13.49
N PRO A 315 -25.26 -12.05 13.55
CA PRO A 315 -25.06 -13.51 13.52
C PRO A 315 -24.35 -13.95 12.23
N ALA A 316 -23.39 -14.87 12.37
CA ALA A 316 -22.54 -15.33 11.28
C ALA A 316 -23.35 -16.23 10.30
N MET A 317 -23.67 -15.69 9.12
CA MET A 317 -24.19 -16.47 7.99
C MET A 317 -23.18 -17.54 7.56
N SER A 318 -23.60 -18.68 7.02
CA SER A 318 -22.75 -19.75 6.48
C SER A 318 -22.28 -19.45 5.03
N MET A 319 -21.20 -20.10 4.58
CA MET A 319 -20.72 -19.95 3.18
C MET A 319 -21.78 -20.32 2.15
N ALA A 320 -22.57 -21.36 2.43
CA ALA A 320 -23.65 -21.79 1.55
C ALA A 320 -24.80 -20.78 1.50
N GLU A 321 -25.06 -20.05 2.59
CA GLU A 321 -26.07 -18.98 2.62
C GLU A 321 -25.58 -17.75 1.86
N ILE A 322 -24.32 -17.33 2.06
CA ILE A 322 -23.70 -16.21 1.33
C ILE A 322 -23.64 -16.51 -0.18
N GLU A 323 -23.23 -17.72 -0.55
CA GLU A 323 -23.20 -18.14 -1.96
C GLU A 323 -24.60 -18.18 -2.57
N ARG A 324 -25.60 -18.66 -1.82
CA ARG A 324 -26.98 -18.75 -2.29
C ARG A 324 -27.62 -17.37 -2.49
N GLU A 325 -27.35 -16.41 -1.60
CA GLU A 325 -27.76 -15.01 -1.79
C GLU A 325 -27.09 -14.39 -3.02
N LEU A 326 -25.78 -14.56 -3.18
CA LEU A 326 -25.07 -14.08 -4.36
C LEU A 326 -25.56 -14.76 -5.65
N GLN A 327 -25.88 -16.05 -5.63
CA GLN A 327 -26.46 -16.76 -6.77
C GLN A 327 -27.85 -16.25 -7.13
N ALA A 328 -28.67 -15.91 -6.14
CA ALA A 328 -30.00 -15.34 -6.35
C ALA A 328 -29.92 -13.96 -7.02
N LEU A 329 -28.95 -13.13 -6.60
CA LEU A 329 -28.72 -11.79 -7.13
C LEU A 329 -28.19 -11.80 -8.58
N TYR A 330 -27.36 -12.78 -8.95
CA TYR A 330 -26.68 -12.82 -10.26
C TYR A 330 -27.25 -13.85 -11.24
N ARG A 331 -28.48 -14.34 -11.04
CA ARG A 331 -29.15 -15.25 -11.98
C ARG A 331 -29.46 -14.51 -13.30
N PRO A 332 -29.29 -15.11 -14.49
CA PRO A 332 -29.69 -14.48 -15.73
C PRO A 332 -31.22 -14.36 -15.76
N GLN A 333 -31.75 -13.14 -15.75
CA GLN A 333 -33.13 -12.85 -16.12
C GLN A 333 -33.14 -12.52 -17.62
N ASP A 334 -33.78 -13.38 -18.41
CA ASP A 334 -34.27 -12.98 -19.73
C ASP A 334 -35.46 -12.03 -19.49
N HIS A 335 -35.36 -10.84 -20.10
CA HIS A 335 -36.37 -9.78 -20.25
C HIS A 335 -36.33 -8.62 -19.24
N ILE A 336 -36.45 -7.42 -19.82
CA ILE A 336 -36.54 -6.10 -19.23
C ILE A 336 -37.64 -6.09 -18.14
N ALA A 337 -37.24 -5.77 -16.91
CA ALA A 337 -38.16 -5.30 -15.87
C ALA A 337 -37.48 -4.16 -15.09
N GLU A 338 -38.09 -2.98 -15.22
CA GLU A 338 -37.89 -1.84 -14.34
C GLU A 338 -38.34 -2.21 -12.91
N ASN A 339 -37.61 -1.68 -11.92
CA ASN A 339 -37.81 -1.81 -10.48
C ASN A 339 -37.41 -3.16 -9.85
N VAL A 340 -36.16 -3.22 -9.42
CA VAL A 340 -35.72 -4.06 -8.30
C VAL A 340 -35.12 -3.11 -7.27
N ASP A 341 -35.63 -3.13 -6.03
CA ASP A 341 -35.11 -2.32 -4.92
C ASP A 341 -33.63 -2.64 -4.64
N GLU A 342 -32.73 -1.74 -5.01
CA GLU A 342 -31.26 -1.86 -4.91
C GLU A 342 -30.72 -1.53 -3.51
N GLN A 343 -31.27 -2.14 -2.45
CA GLN A 343 -30.83 -1.91 -1.06
C GLN A 343 -30.08 -3.11 -0.42
N GLY A 344 -29.66 -4.13 -1.18
CA GLY A 344 -29.13 -5.40 -0.63
C GLY A 344 -27.71 -5.87 -1.03
N ASP A 345 -27.05 -5.27 -2.03
CA ASP A 345 -26.10 -6.05 -2.85
C ASP A 345 -24.62 -6.08 -2.42
N GLN A 346 -24.14 -5.17 -1.56
CA GLN A 346 -22.70 -5.11 -1.24
C GLN A 346 -22.27 -5.88 0.02
N ALA A 347 -23.17 -6.08 1.00
CA ALA A 347 -22.84 -6.80 2.23
C ALA A 347 -22.39 -8.27 2.00
N PRO A 348 -23.00 -9.06 1.07
CA PRO A 348 -22.64 -10.47 0.90
C PRO A 348 -21.24 -10.68 0.30
N VAL A 349 -20.80 -9.81 -0.62
CA VAL A 349 -19.48 -9.91 -1.27
C VAL A 349 -18.35 -9.60 -0.28
N ILE A 350 -18.54 -8.60 0.58
CA ILE A 350 -17.56 -8.25 1.63
C ILE A 350 -17.34 -9.44 2.56
N LEU A 351 -18.44 -10.03 3.05
CA LEU A 351 -18.40 -11.21 3.91
C LEU A 351 -17.78 -12.42 3.20
N LEU A 352 -18.06 -12.61 1.91
CA LEU A 352 -17.46 -13.68 1.11
C LEU A 352 -15.94 -13.53 1.04
N VAL A 353 -15.42 -12.38 0.60
CA VAL A 353 -13.97 -12.14 0.46
C VAL A 353 -13.27 -12.28 1.81
N GLU A 354 -13.82 -11.67 2.86
CA GLU A 354 -13.27 -11.79 4.21
C GLU A 354 -13.22 -13.25 4.67
N ARG A 355 -14.27 -14.04 4.38
CA ARG A 355 -14.32 -15.45 4.76
C ARG A 355 -13.38 -16.32 3.94
N LEU A 356 -13.22 -16.06 2.64
CA LEU A 356 -12.24 -16.74 1.81
C LEU A 356 -10.82 -16.55 2.35
N ILE A 357 -10.48 -15.34 2.81
CA ILE A 357 -9.18 -15.02 3.42
C ILE A 357 -9.05 -15.72 4.78
N ASN A 358 -10.05 -15.60 5.66
CA ASN A 358 -10.01 -16.23 6.98
C ASN A 358 -9.91 -17.76 6.92
N ASN A 359 -10.65 -18.40 6.01
CA ASN A 359 -10.58 -19.84 5.81
C ASN A 359 -9.19 -20.27 5.33
N ALA A 360 -8.58 -19.50 4.42
CA ALA A 360 -7.22 -19.78 3.95
C ALA A 360 -6.18 -19.69 5.08
N ILE A 361 -6.28 -18.66 5.94
CA ILE A 361 -5.42 -18.49 7.12
C ILE A 361 -5.60 -19.66 8.09
N GLN A 362 -6.85 -20.05 8.39
CA GLN A 362 -7.15 -21.19 9.27
C GLN A 362 -6.63 -22.52 8.70
N ALA A 363 -6.71 -22.70 7.38
CA ALA A 363 -6.17 -23.86 6.68
C ALA A 363 -4.63 -23.85 6.57
N GLY A 364 -3.97 -22.75 6.97
CA GLY A 364 -2.51 -22.61 6.89
C GLY A 364 -1.99 -22.45 5.45
N ALA A 365 -2.79 -21.85 4.57
CA ALA A 365 -2.41 -21.61 3.18
C ALA A 365 -1.32 -20.52 3.07
N SER A 366 -0.45 -20.65 2.05
CA SER A 366 0.52 -19.61 1.67
C SER A 366 -0.05 -18.63 0.64
N ASP A 367 -0.92 -19.11 -0.25
CA ASP A 367 -1.48 -18.32 -1.33
C ASP A 367 -2.96 -18.68 -1.54
N ILE A 368 -3.78 -17.68 -1.83
CA ILE A 368 -5.18 -17.81 -2.25
C ILE A 368 -5.24 -17.50 -3.74
N HIS A 369 -5.71 -18.44 -4.53
CA HIS A 369 -5.92 -18.29 -5.97
C HIS A 369 -7.41 -18.17 -6.25
N ILE A 370 -7.84 -17.09 -6.89
CA ILE A 370 -9.23 -16.84 -7.29
C ILE A 370 -9.24 -16.71 -8.81
N GLU A 371 -9.78 -17.70 -9.49
CA GLU A 371 -9.59 -17.90 -10.92
C GLU A 371 -10.94 -17.97 -11.66
N PRO A 372 -11.18 -17.12 -12.67
CA PRO A 372 -12.35 -17.26 -13.52
C PRO A 372 -12.12 -18.39 -14.52
N TRP A 373 -13.01 -19.39 -14.50
CA TRP A 373 -13.14 -20.41 -15.53
C TRP A 373 -14.32 -20.08 -16.45
N GLU A 374 -14.55 -20.91 -17.46
CA GLU A 374 -15.55 -20.65 -18.51
C GLU A 374 -16.96 -20.37 -17.96
N HIS A 375 -17.39 -21.09 -16.91
CA HIS A 375 -18.75 -20.96 -16.35
C HIS A 375 -18.80 -20.67 -14.86
N GLU A 376 -17.67 -20.73 -14.16
CA GLU A 376 -17.59 -20.65 -12.70
C GLU A 376 -16.31 -19.94 -12.26
N VAL A 377 -16.24 -19.56 -10.98
CA VAL A 377 -15.03 -19.07 -10.32
C VAL A 377 -14.51 -20.19 -9.44
N VAL A 378 -13.24 -20.55 -9.62
CA VAL A 378 -12.58 -21.57 -8.80
C VAL A 378 -11.65 -20.88 -7.80
N VAL A 379 -11.86 -21.13 -6.52
CA VAL A 379 -10.95 -20.69 -5.46
C VAL A 379 -10.11 -21.86 -5.01
N ARG A 380 -8.78 -21.70 -5.04
CA ARG A 380 -7.81 -22.71 -4.60
C ARG A 380 -6.87 -22.13 -3.55
N TYR A 381 -6.50 -22.93 -2.57
CA TYR A 381 -5.50 -22.58 -1.58
C TYR A 381 -4.21 -23.34 -1.87
N ARG A 382 -3.07 -22.67 -1.76
CA ARG A 382 -1.78 -23.36 -1.72
C ARG A 382 -1.47 -23.76 -0.29
N ILE A 383 -1.57 -25.04 0.03
CA ILE A 383 -1.30 -25.59 1.37
C ILE A 383 -0.14 -26.56 1.25
N ASP A 384 0.90 -26.34 2.05
CA ASP A 384 2.13 -27.15 2.03
C ASP A 384 2.75 -27.31 0.62
N GLY A 385 2.62 -26.28 -0.22
CA GLY A 385 3.17 -26.23 -1.58
C GLY A 385 2.21 -26.70 -2.68
N GLU A 386 1.14 -27.42 -2.33
CA GLU A 386 0.17 -27.96 -3.28
C GLU A 386 -1.08 -27.11 -3.40
N LEU A 387 -1.62 -26.99 -4.62
CA LEU A 387 -2.90 -26.34 -4.86
C LEU A 387 -4.05 -27.28 -4.54
N ARG A 388 -4.94 -26.85 -3.67
CA ARG A 388 -6.16 -27.57 -3.29
C ARG A 388 -7.37 -26.71 -3.59
N GLU A 389 -8.37 -27.29 -4.23
CA GLU A 389 -9.64 -26.61 -4.47
C GLU A 389 -10.37 -26.41 -3.14
N ALA A 390 -10.77 -25.16 -2.87
CA ALA A 390 -11.46 -24.78 -1.65
C ALA A 390 -12.97 -24.64 -1.90
N VAL A 391 -13.34 -23.91 -2.95
CA VAL A 391 -14.74 -23.70 -3.34
C VAL A 391 -14.86 -23.38 -4.83
N ARG A 392 -15.99 -23.77 -5.42
CA ARG A 392 -16.43 -23.33 -6.75
C ARG A 392 -17.65 -22.44 -6.59
N LEU A 393 -17.61 -21.26 -7.18
CA LEU A 393 -18.68 -20.28 -7.12
C LEU A 393 -19.29 -20.13 -8.51
N LYS A 394 -20.61 -20.27 -8.59
CA LYS A 394 -21.39 -20.01 -9.80
C LYS A 394 -22.31 -18.81 -9.58
N PRO A 395 -22.58 -17.98 -10.61
CA PRO A 395 -22.00 -18.02 -11.96
C PRO A 395 -20.62 -17.37 -12.05
N ARG A 396 -19.90 -17.56 -13.17
CA ARG A 396 -18.63 -16.86 -13.52
C ARG A 396 -18.64 -15.37 -13.19
N ARG A 397 -19.78 -14.69 -13.40
CA ARG A 397 -19.93 -13.25 -13.15
C ARG A 397 -19.56 -12.81 -11.74
N LEU A 398 -19.59 -13.71 -10.75
CA LEU A 398 -19.12 -13.45 -9.39
C LEU A 398 -17.65 -13.04 -9.31
N ILE A 399 -16.83 -13.31 -10.34
CA ILE A 399 -15.44 -12.84 -10.37
C ILE A 399 -15.36 -11.31 -10.31
N LEU A 400 -16.31 -10.60 -10.93
CA LEU A 400 -16.30 -9.15 -11.02
C LEU A 400 -16.40 -8.48 -9.64
N PRO A 401 -17.44 -8.74 -8.81
CA PRO A 401 -17.52 -8.13 -7.49
C PRO A 401 -16.40 -8.61 -6.55
N ILE A 402 -15.94 -9.86 -6.66
CA ILE A 402 -14.84 -10.40 -5.85
C ILE A 402 -13.54 -9.64 -6.14
N VAL A 403 -13.15 -9.53 -7.42
CA VAL A 403 -11.91 -8.83 -7.82
C VAL A 403 -12.01 -7.34 -7.52
N SER A 404 -13.15 -6.70 -7.77
CA SER A 404 -13.37 -5.29 -7.40
C SER A 404 -13.18 -5.07 -5.90
N ARG A 405 -13.73 -5.95 -5.04
CA ARG A 405 -13.54 -5.85 -3.59
C ARG A 405 -12.06 -6.00 -3.20
N ILE A 406 -11.33 -6.92 -3.82
CA ILE A 406 -9.90 -7.11 -3.57
C ILE A 406 -9.11 -5.87 -4.02
N LYS A 407 -9.43 -5.30 -5.20
CA LYS A 407 -8.81 -4.06 -5.69
C LYS A 407 -9.02 -2.88 -4.75
N ILE A 408 -10.23 -2.72 -4.21
CA ILE A 408 -10.54 -1.70 -3.20
C ILE A 408 -9.64 -1.87 -1.97
N LEU A 409 -9.58 -3.09 -1.42
CA LEU A 409 -8.76 -3.38 -0.23
C LEU A 409 -7.26 -3.14 -0.49
N ALA A 410 -6.80 -3.41 -1.71
CA ALA A 410 -5.41 -3.28 -2.12
C ALA A 410 -5.05 -1.90 -2.69
N LYS A 411 -5.99 -0.95 -2.72
CA LYS A 411 -5.85 0.39 -3.31
C LYS A 411 -5.44 0.38 -4.80
N LEU A 412 -6.01 -0.55 -5.57
CA LEU A 412 -5.76 -0.74 -7.00
C LEU A 412 -6.84 -0.08 -7.86
N ASP A 413 -6.52 0.19 -9.13
CA ASP A 413 -7.45 0.76 -10.10
C ASP A 413 -8.49 -0.29 -10.51
N ILE A 414 -9.75 -0.07 -10.12
CA ILE A 414 -10.87 -0.97 -10.38
C ILE A 414 -11.25 -0.97 -11.87
N ALA A 415 -11.12 0.18 -12.54
CA ALA A 415 -11.50 0.37 -13.93
C ALA A 415 -10.46 -0.26 -14.89
N GLU A 416 -9.18 -0.21 -14.54
CA GLU A 416 -8.16 -0.90 -15.34
C GLU A 416 -8.24 -2.42 -15.11
N ARG A 417 -8.57 -3.16 -16.16
CA ARG A 417 -8.72 -4.63 -16.15
C ARG A 417 -7.86 -5.35 -17.19
N ARG A 418 -7.08 -4.60 -17.96
CA ARG A 418 -6.30 -5.07 -19.11
C ARG A 418 -4.81 -5.18 -18.81
N LEU A 419 -4.37 -4.59 -17.70
CA LEU A 419 -2.99 -4.61 -17.24
C LEU A 419 -2.89 -5.36 -15.89
N PRO A 420 -1.78 -6.08 -15.65
CA PRO A 420 -1.48 -6.59 -14.32
C PRO A 420 -1.37 -5.46 -13.30
N GLN A 421 -1.81 -5.72 -12.07
CA GLN A 421 -1.75 -4.79 -10.95
C GLN A 421 -1.31 -5.53 -9.69
N ASP A 422 -0.39 -4.93 -8.94
CA ASP A 422 0.12 -5.46 -7.68
C ASP A 422 -0.15 -4.49 -6.54
N GLY A 423 -0.56 -5.02 -5.39
CA GLY A 423 -0.92 -4.22 -4.22
C GLY A 423 -0.65 -4.96 -2.92
N ARG A 424 -0.97 -4.30 -1.80
CA ARG A 424 -0.88 -4.89 -0.47
C ARG A 424 -2.16 -4.60 0.31
N ILE A 425 -2.61 -5.55 1.12
CA ILE A 425 -3.72 -5.40 2.05
C ILE A 425 -3.18 -5.68 3.45
N ALA A 426 -3.26 -4.71 4.35
CA ALA A 426 -3.08 -4.97 5.78
C ALA A 426 -4.34 -5.66 6.31
N PHE A 427 -4.25 -6.96 6.61
CA PHE A 427 -5.38 -7.80 7.00
C PHE A 427 -5.25 -8.20 8.48
N ARG A 428 -5.89 -7.46 9.39
CA ARG A 428 -5.64 -7.54 10.85
C ARG A 428 -4.21 -7.11 11.21
N GLU A 429 -3.91 -7.01 12.51
CA GLU A 429 -2.64 -6.41 12.99
C GLU A 429 -1.35 -7.15 12.57
N LYS A 430 -1.42 -8.43 12.19
CA LYS A 430 -0.22 -9.29 12.00
C LYS A 430 -0.18 -10.08 10.69
N ILE A 431 -1.15 -9.86 9.80
CA ILE A 431 -1.21 -10.55 8.52
C ILE A 431 -1.26 -9.51 7.42
N ASP A 432 -0.23 -9.51 6.57
CA ASP A 432 -0.23 -8.73 5.35
C ASP A 432 -0.55 -9.65 4.18
N LEU A 433 -1.33 -9.16 3.21
CA LEU A 433 -1.59 -9.88 1.97
C LEU A 433 -0.92 -9.12 0.84
N ARG A 434 -0.03 -9.79 0.11
CA ARG A 434 0.44 -9.27 -1.18
C ARG A 434 -0.52 -9.74 -2.26
N VAL A 435 -1.06 -8.78 -3.01
CA VAL A 435 -2.08 -9.01 -4.01
C VAL A 435 -1.46 -8.84 -5.39
N SER A 436 -1.73 -9.79 -6.28
CA SER A 436 -1.45 -9.66 -7.71
C SER A 436 -2.71 -10.00 -8.48
N ILE A 437 -3.14 -9.10 -9.35
CA ILE A 437 -4.32 -9.25 -10.20
C ILE A 437 -3.87 -9.13 -11.64
N ALA A 438 -4.21 -10.10 -12.48
CA ALA A 438 -3.83 -10.09 -13.88
C ALA A 438 -5.01 -10.51 -14.78
N PRO A 439 -5.16 -9.89 -15.96
CA PRO A 439 -6.16 -10.31 -16.94
C PRO A 439 -5.90 -11.75 -17.40
N GLN A 440 -6.96 -12.53 -17.52
CA GLN A 440 -6.99 -13.85 -18.14
C GLN A 440 -8.11 -13.90 -19.19
N HIS A 441 -8.22 -15.01 -19.92
CA HIS A 441 -9.20 -15.16 -20.99
C HIS A 441 -10.66 -14.93 -20.54
N PHE A 442 -11.03 -15.37 -19.34
CA PHE A 442 -12.41 -15.32 -18.81
C PHE A 442 -12.66 -14.21 -17.77
N GLY A 443 -11.72 -13.30 -17.58
CA GLY A 443 -11.76 -12.25 -16.56
C GLY A 443 -10.43 -12.12 -15.83
N GLU A 444 -10.39 -11.31 -14.78
CA GLU A 444 -9.17 -11.12 -13.98
C GLU A 444 -8.98 -12.28 -12.99
N LYS A 445 -7.75 -12.77 -12.88
CA LYS A 445 -7.34 -13.70 -11.82
C LYS A 445 -6.68 -12.92 -10.70
N ALA A 446 -7.11 -13.17 -9.46
CA ALA A 446 -6.47 -12.61 -8.27
C ALA A 446 -5.67 -13.69 -7.54
N VAL A 447 -4.46 -13.35 -7.11
CA VAL A 447 -3.62 -14.16 -6.22
C VAL A 447 -3.27 -13.33 -5.00
N LEU A 448 -3.60 -13.83 -3.80
CA LEU A 448 -3.28 -13.19 -2.53
C LEU A 448 -2.29 -14.07 -1.78
N ARG A 449 -1.05 -13.60 -1.63
CA ARG A 449 -0.03 -14.26 -0.79
C ARG A 449 -0.19 -13.80 0.65
N ILE A 450 -0.31 -14.76 1.56
CA ILE A 450 -0.47 -14.52 2.99
C ILE A 450 0.92 -14.40 3.63
N LEU A 451 1.22 -13.23 4.20
CA LEU A 451 2.43 -12.93 4.95
C LEU A 451 2.06 -12.84 6.44
N ASP A 452 2.28 -13.93 7.15
CA ASP A 452 2.02 -14.03 8.59
C ASP A 452 3.30 -13.66 9.37
N GLN A 453 3.30 -12.47 9.97
CA GLN A 453 4.47 -11.91 10.64
C GLN A 453 4.89 -12.74 11.87
N GLU A 454 3.97 -13.46 12.53
CA GLU A 454 4.31 -14.30 13.69
C GLU A 454 5.02 -15.60 13.30
N LYS A 455 4.71 -16.13 12.11
CA LYS A 455 5.33 -17.36 11.60
C LYS A 455 6.71 -17.14 10.98
N ALA A 456 7.15 -15.88 10.85
CA ALA A 456 8.40 -15.53 10.18
C ALA A 456 9.65 -16.03 10.92
N PHE A 457 9.62 -16.09 12.25
CA PHE A 457 10.79 -16.38 13.09
C PHE A 457 10.78 -17.82 13.60
N VAL A 458 11.06 -18.77 12.70
CA VAL A 458 11.28 -20.17 13.08
C VAL A 458 12.74 -20.33 13.54
N PRO A 459 13.00 -20.84 14.75
CA PRO A 459 14.35 -21.14 15.21
C PRO A 459 15.09 -22.08 14.25
N LEU A 460 16.38 -21.84 14.06
CA LEU A 460 17.22 -22.54 13.07
C LEU A 460 17.23 -24.07 13.28
N ASP A 461 17.18 -24.53 14.53
CA ASP A 461 17.11 -25.96 14.90
C ASP A 461 15.78 -26.63 14.53
N ARG A 462 14.72 -25.85 14.25
CA ARG A 462 13.41 -26.35 13.84
C ARG A 462 13.21 -26.41 12.33
N LEU A 463 14.21 -25.98 11.53
CA LEU A 463 14.12 -25.97 10.07
C LEU A 463 14.41 -27.34 9.41
N GLY A 464 14.81 -28.34 10.19
CA GLY A 464 15.08 -29.69 9.69
C GLY A 464 16.52 -29.94 9.27
N PHE A 465 17.47 -29.16 9.80
CA PHE A 465 18.88 -29.52 9.70
C PHE A 465 19.14 -30.80 10.49
N SER A 466 19.92 -31.73 9.92
CA SER A 466 20.52 -32.80 10.72
C SER A 466 21.48 -32.20 11.75
N PRO A 467 21.79 -32.86 12.88
CA PRO A 467 22.71 -32.33 13.89
C PRO A 467 24.07 -31.91 13.28
N ARG A 468 24.55 -32.70 12.32
CA ARG A 468 25.78 -32.43 11.58
C ARG A 468 25.66 -31.20 10.67
N HIS A 469 24.58 -31.06 9.92
CA HIS A 469 24.37 -29.90 9.07
C HIS A 469 24.18 -28.62 9.91
N LEU A 470 23.43 -28.69 10.99
CA LEU A 470 23.20 -27.56 11.89
C LEU A 470 24.51 -27.04 12.48
N ALA A 471 25.38 -27.93 12.95
CA ALA A 471 26.68 -27.54 13.50
C ALA A 471 27.55 -26.79 12.47
N ARG A 472 27.68 -27.34 11.26
CA ARG A 472 28.47 -26.72 10.16
C ARG A 472 27.88 -25.40 9.69
N TYR A 473 26.56 -25.34 9.60
CA TYR A 473 25.88 -24.12 9.21
C TYR A 473 26.08 -23.02 10.26
N ARG A 474 25.96 -23.36 11.55
CA ARG A 474 26.21 -22.48 12.69
C ARG A 474 27.62 -21.93 12.74
N GLU A 475 28.59 -22.75 12.36
CA GLU A 475 29.98 -22.33 12.20
C GLU A 475 30.09 -21.30 11.06
N ALA A 476 29.53 -21.61 9.88
CA ALA A 476 29.61 -20.74 8.71
C ALA A 476 28.96 -19.36 8.92
N VAL A 477 27.79 -19.28 9.57
CA VAL A 477 27.11 -17.99 9.81
C VAL A 477 27.72 -17.20 10.97
N ARG A 478 28.65 -17.79 11.74
CA ARG A 478 29.45 -17.09 12.76
C ARG A 478 30.87 -16.79 12.27
N SER A 479 31.19 -17.07 11.02
CA SER A 479 32.46 -16.70 10.42
C SER A 479 32.65 -15.18 10.50
N PRO A 480 33.89 -14.70 10.76
CA PRO A 480 34.15 -13.26 10.84
C PRO A 480 33.91 -12.55 9.50
N TYR A 481 34.11 -13.26 8.39
CA TYR A 481 33.87 -12.76 7.04
C TYR A 481 33.67 -13.92 6.06
N GLY A 482 33.24 -13.58 4.84
CA GLY A 482 33.05 -14.54 3.76
C GLY A 482 31.60 -14.66 3.31
N LEU A 483 31.37 -15.45 2.25
CA LEU A 483 30.07 -15.61 1.61
C LEU A 483 29.41 -16.92 2.05
N VAL A 484 28.18 -16.83 2.58
CA VAL A 484 27.30 -17.96 2.86
C VAL A 484 26.10 -17.91 1.91
N LEU A 485 26.00 -18.89 1.03
CA LEU A 485 25.01 -18.90 -0.05
C LEU A 485 23.88 -19.89 0.22
N HIS A 486 22.65 -19.46 -0.01
CA HIS A 486 21.47 -20.33 -0.03
C HIS A 486 20.94 -20.50 -1.42
N VAL A 487 20.78 -21.74 -1.85
CA VAL A 487 20.35 -22.04 -3.21
C VAL A 487 19.18 -22.99 -3.28
N GLY A 488 18.41 -22.87 -4.36
CA GLY A 488 17.22 -23.67 -4.62
C GLY A 488 16.14 -22.88 -5.34
N PRO A 489 15.08 -23.57 -5.79
CA PRO A 489 13.98 -22.96 -6.54
C PRO A 489 13.15 -22.03 -5.65
N THR A 490 12.20 -21.34 -6.27
CA THR A 490 11.19 -20.55 -5.54
C THR A 490 10.42 -21.44 -4.57
N GLY A 491 10.18 -20.94 -3.36
CA GLY A 491 9.43 -21.67 -2.33
C GLY A 491 10.23 -22.76 -1.60
N SER A 492 11.55 -22.86 -1.79
CA SER A 492 12.38 -23.81 -1.03
C SER A 492 12.72 -23.37 0.40
N GLY A 493 12.25 -22.21 0.85
CA GLY A 493 12.45 -21.70 2.21
C GLY A 493 13.78 -20.98 2.47
N LYS A 494 14.49 -20.54 1.42
CA LYS A 494 15.79 -19.81 1.54
C LYS A 494 15.69 -18.60 2.47
N THR A 495 14.74 -17.71 2.22
CA THR A 495 14.54 -16.49 3.02
C THR A 495 14.26 -16.83 4.48
N THR A 496 13.43 -17.83 4.75
CA THR A 496 13.15 -18.30 6.11
C THR A 496 14.41 -18.77 6.82
N THR A 497 15.26 -19.55 6.16
CA THR A 497 16.53 -20.02 6.73
C THR A 497 17.51 -18.88 6.96
N LEU A 498 17.64 -17.96 6.01
CA LEU A 498 18.50 -16.78 6.15
C LEU A 498 18.06 -15.87 7.30
N PHE A 499 16.76 -15.64 7.46
CA PHE A 499 16.22 -14.86 8.57
C PHE A 499 16.41 -15.56 9.92
N ALA A 500 16.26 -16.89 9.96
CA ALA A 500 16.57 -17.67 11.17
C ALA A 500 18.05 -17.59 11.54
N ALA A 501 18.94 -17.62 10.55
CA ALA A 501 20.38 -17.45 10.74
C ALA A 501 20.72 -16.06 11.27
N LEU A 502 20.20 -15.01 10.64
CA LEU A 502 20.34 -13.62 11.11
C LEU A 502 19.84 -13.46 12.54
N ALA A 503 18.66 -14.01 12.85
CA ALA A 503 18.11 -13.96 14.20
C ALA A 503 19.00 -14.67 15.24
N GLU A 504 19.71 -15.74 14.86
CA GLU A 504 20.62 -16.47 15.76
C GLU A 504 21.92 -15.68 16.04
N ILE A 505 22.45 -14.94 15.07
CA ILE A 505 23.72 -14.20 15.21
C ILE A 505 23.53 -12.75 15.65
N LYS A 506 22.33 -12.20 15.48
CA LYS A 506 22.01 -10.80 15.80
C LYS A 506 22.32 -10.48 17.25
N THR A 507 23.20 -9.50 17.43
CA THR A 507 23.53 -8.91 18.73
C THR A 507 23.59 -7.39 18.57
N PRO A 508 23.38 -6.60 19.64
CA PRO A 508 23.49 -5.14 19.58
C PRO A 508 24.87 -4.61 19.15
N SER A 509 25.91 -5.47 19.17
CA SER A 509 27.27 -5.14 18.74
C SER A 509 27.53 -5.35 17.25
N LEU A 510 26.58 -5.92 16.50
CA LEU A 510 26.72 -6.13 15.06
C LEU A 510 25.83 -5.16 14.29
N ASN A 511 26.42 -4.45 13.33
CA ASN A 511 25.68 -3.70 12.33
C ASN A 511 25.28 -4.61 11.17
N ILE A 512 24.00 -4.99 11.14
CA ILE A 512 23.43 -5.85 10.12
C ILE A 512 22.62 -5.02 9.12
N GLN A 513 22.98 -5.09 7.84
CA GLN A 513 22.25 -4.41 6.76
C GLN A 513 21.75 -5.39 5.70
N THR A 514 20.51 -5.22 5.25
CA THR A 514 19.89 -6.07 4.23
C THR A 514 19.37 -5.26 3.05
N ILE A 515 19.46 -5.83 1.85
CA ILE A 515 18.77 -5.33 0.66
C ILE A 515 17.90 -6.45 0.08
N GLU A 516 16.60 -6.19 -0.09
CA GLU A 516 15.59 -7.21 -0.42
C GLU A 516 14.60 -6.72 -1.50
N ASP A 517 13.98 -7.65 -2.25
CA ASP A 517 13.01 -7.33 -3.30
C ASP A 517 11.80 -8.29 -3.26
N PRO A 518 10.75 -7.97 -2.47
CA PRO A 518 10.66 -6.93 -1.44
C PRO A 518 11.14 -7.41 -0.07
N ILE A 519 11.09 -6.53 0.95
CA ILE A 519 11.20 -6.95 2.35
C ILE A 519 9.97 -7.79 2.70
N GLU A 520 10.17 -9.06 3.04
CA GLU A 520 9.09 -10.01 3.37
C GLU A 520 8.60 -9.85 4.81
N PHE A 521 9.51 -9.59 5.76
CA PHE A 521 9.22 -9.40 7.18
C PHE A 521 10.14 -8.36 7.78
N THR A 522 9.64 -7.58 8.74
CA THR A 522 10.47 -6.64 9.50
C THR A 522 11.18 -7.35 10.66
N MET A 523 12.50 -7.19 10.75
CA MET A 523 13.32 -7.76 11.82
C MET A 523 13.86 -6.65 12.73
N PRO A 524 13.39 -6.55 13.99
CA PRO A 524 13.90 -5.55 14.92
C PRO A 524 15.41 -5.68 15.13
N GLY A 525 16.13 -4.56 15.08
CA GLY A 525 17.59 -4.52 15.23
C GLY A 525 18.38 -4.89 13.97
N VAL A 526 17.72 -4.94 12.80
CA VAL A 526 18.36 -5.09 11.50
C VAL A 526 17.96 -3.92 10.60
N ASN A 527 18.92 -3.34 9.90
CA ASN A 527 18.69 -2.23 8.98
C ASN A 527 18.30 -2.80 7.60
N GLN A 528 17.01 -2.75 7.26
CA GLN A 528 16.50 -3.36 6.02
C GLN A 528 16.19 -2.30 4.96
N MET A 529 16.69 -2.51 3.75
CA MET A 529 16.43 -1.69 2.57
C MET A 529 15.66 -2.52 1.54
N GLN A 530 14.69 -1.89 0.88
CA GLN A 530 13.97 -2.50 -0.24
C GLN A 530 14.55 -1.98 -1.56
N VAL A 531 14.63 -2.84 -2.56
CA VAL A 531 14.93 -2.45 -3.95
C VAL A 531 13.80 -1.56 -4.48
N HIS A 532 14.17 -0.48 -5.17
CA HIS A 532 13.25 0.47 -5.80
C HIS A 532 13.73 0.80 -7.23
N PRO A 533 13.44 -0.07 -8.22
CA PRO A 533 13.95 0.08 -9.58
C PRO A 533 13.52 1.40 -10.25
N GLU A 534 12.37 1.94 -9.88
CA GLU A 534 11.79 3.19 -10.40
C GLU A 534 12.64 4.43 -10.14
N ILE A 535 13.41 4.43 -9.04
CA ILE A 535 14.39 5.48 -8.72
C ILE A 535 15.83 5.03 -8.95
N GLY A 536 16.00 3.84 -9.56
CA GLY A 536 17.30 3.24 -9.86
C GLY A 536 17.98 2.52 -8.70
N LEU A 537 17.36 2.40 -7.51
CA LEU A 537 17.95 1.73 -6.35
C LEU A 537 17.92 0.20 -6.55
N THR A 538 19.04 -0.37 -7.03
CA THR A 538 19.21 -1.81 -7.29
C THR A 538 20.05 -2.52 -6.20
N PHE A 539 20.11 -3.86 -6.24
CA PHE A 539 20.97 -4.66 -5.36
C PHE A 539 22.45 -4.20 -5.38
N HIS A 540 23.02 -4.05 -6.58
CA HIS A 540 24.40 -3.57 -6.76
C HIS A 540 24.63 -2.19 -6.10
N GLN A 541 23.73 -1.23 -6.34
CA GLN A 541 23.87 0.12 -5.79
C GLN A 541 23.76 0.14 -4.27
N ALA A 542 22.79 -0.57 -3.71
CA ALA A 542 22.60 -0.69 -2.27
C ALA A 542 23.81 -1.34 -1.61
N LEU A 543 24.32 -2.44 -2.17
CA LEU A 543 25.48 -3.15 -1.63
C LEU A 543 26.74 -2.26 -1.59
N ARG A 544 26.99 -1.46 -2.64
CA ARG A 544 28.09 -0.48 -2.62
C ARG A 544 27.89 0.64 -1.61
N ALA A 545 26.64 1.01 -1.33
CA ALA A 545 26.35 2.00 -0.29
C ALA A 545 26.62 1.43 1.10
N PHE A 546 26.22 0.17 1.35
CA PHE A 546 26.44 -0.51 2.62
C PHE A 546 27.91 -0.58 3.01
N LEU A 547 28.84 -0.79 2.08
CA LEU A 547 30.28 -0.79 2.37
C LEU A 547 30.81 0.55 2.93
N ARG A 548 30.04 1.64 2.87
CA ARG A 548 30.36 2.94 3.50
C ARG A 548 29.50 3.22 4.73
N GLN A 549 28.80 2.23 5.23
CA GLN A 549 27.90 2.30 6.39
C GLN A 549 28.42 1.45 7.56
N ASP A 550 29.71 1.08 7.55
CA ASP A 550 30.36 0.30 8.60
C ASP A 550 29.63 -1.01 8.98
N PRO A 551 29.25 -1.88 8.01
CA PRO A 551 28.52 -3.10 8.30
C PRO A 551 29.44 -4.20 8.84
N ASP A 552 28.91 -5.08 9.68
CA ASP A 552 29.56 -6.34 10.04
C ASP A 552 28.98 -7.50 9.20
N VAL A 553 27.64 -7.49 9.04
CA VAL A 553 26.90 -8.53 8.33
C VAL A 553 26.02 -7.91 7.26
N LEU A 554 26.07 -8.47 6.07
CA LEU A 554 25.29 -8.03 4.91
C LEU A 554 24.40 -9.16 4.42
N LEU A 555 23.12 -8.88 4.19
CA LEU A 555 22.22 -9.78 3.46
C LEU A 555 21.84 -9.17 2.13
N VAL A 556 22.14 -9.88 1.05
CA VAL A 556 21.69 -9.53 -0.30
C VAL A 556 20.62 -10.52 -0.70
N GLY A 557 19.39 -10.07 -0.91
CA GLY A 557 18.23 -10.93 -1.16
C GLY A 557 18.51 -11.98 -2.24
N GLU A 558 19.16 -11.58 -3.33
CA GLU A 558 19.66 -12.48 -4.37
C GLU A 558 20.75 -11.84 -5.23
N MET A 559 21.60 -12.68 -5.82
CA MET A 559 22.57 -12.26 -6.84
C MET A 559 22.10 -12.75 -8.21
N ARG A 560 21.52 -11.86 -9.01
CA ARG A 560 21.04 -12.18 -10.37
C ARG A 560 22.08 -11.91 -11.45
N ASP A 561 22.92 -10.91 -11.23
CA ASP A 561 23.85 -10.35 -12.20
C ASP A 561 25.30 -10.35 -11.70
N ARG A 562 26.22 -10.22 -12.66
CA ARG A 562 27.66 -10.17 -12.43
C ARG A 562 28.05 -9.03 -11.50
N GLU A 563 27.48 -7.86 -11.70
CA GLU A 563 27.83 -6.63 -10.98
C GLU A 563 27.55 -6.74 -9.47
N THR A 564 26.43 -7.36 -9.10
CA THR A 564 26.07 -7.64 -7.71
C THR A 564 26.98 -8.72 -7.13
N ALA A 565 27.27 -9.78 -7.90
CA ALA A 565 28.15 -10.87 -7.46
C ALA A 565 29.60 -10.41 -7.25
N GLU A 566 30.13 -9.55 -8.13
CA GLU A 566 31.48 -8.97 -7.99
C GLU A 566 31.61 -8.19 -6.68
N VAL A 567 30.68 -7.25 -6.42
CA VAL A 567 30.71 -6.45 -5.19
C VAL A 567 30.52 -7.33 -3.95
N ALA A 568 29.68 -8.37 -4.02
CA ALA A 568 29.49 -9.31 -2.91
C ALA A 568 30.77 -10.09 -2.57
N VAL A 569 31.48 -10.54 -3.60
CA VAL A 569 32.76 -11.25 -3.44
C VAL A 569 33.85 -10.31 -2.91
N GLU A 570 33.93 -9.08 -3.40
CA GLU A 570 34.83 -8.04 -2.86
C GLU A 570 34.53 -7.71 -1.39
N ALA A 571 33.25 -7.56 -1.04
CA ALA A 571 32.80 -7.33 0.33
C ALA A 571 33.22 -8.46 1.27
N ALA A 572 33.01 -9.71 0.84
CA ALA A 572 33.41 -10.90 1.58
C ALA A 572 34.93 -10.97 1.84
N LEU A 573 35.75 -10.55 0.86
CA LEU A 573 37.21 -10.53 0.97
C LEU A 573 37.75 -9.36 1.80
N THR A 574 36.95 -8.32 2.00
CA THR A 574 37.32 -7.13 2.78
C THR A 574 36.88 -7.19 4.24
N GLY A 575 36.50 -8.37 4.73
CA GLY A 575 36.23 -8.60 6.15
C GLY A 575 34.76 -8.56 6.55
N HIS A 576 33.82 -8.62 5.59
CA HIS A 576 32.39 -8.65 5.87
C HIS A 576 31.82 -10.08 5.77
N LEU A 577 30.88 -10.44 6.64
CA LEU A 577 30.07 -11.65 6.45
C LEU A 577 28.89 -11.33 5.53
N LEU A 578 28.80 -12.02 4.40
CA LEU A 578 27.68 -11.89 3.47
C LEU A 578 26.81 -13.14 3.43
N LEU A 579 25.50 -12.92 3.50
CA LEU A 579 24.45 -13.91 3.31
C LEU A 579 23.71 -13.57 2.01
N SER A 580 23.55 -14.54 1.11
CA SER A 580 22.84 -14.26 -0.14
C SER A 580 22.17 -15.51 -0.73
N THR A 581 21.34 -15.30 -1.76
CA THR A 581 20.71 -16.38 -2.50
C THR A 581 21.08 -16.40 -3.99
N LEU A 582 21.07 -17.61 -4.55
CA LEU A 582 21.21 -17.88 -5.99
C LEU A 582 20.19 -18.95 -6.41
N HIS A 583 19.85 -18.96 -7.69
CA HIS A 583 18.90 -19.92 -8.27
C HIS A 583 19.61 -21.06 -8.99
N THR A 584 20.31 -21.89 -8.23
CA THR A 584 20.86 -23.18 -8.68
C THR A 584 20.13 -24.35 -8.03
N ASN A 585 20.28 -25.53 -8.62
CA ASN A 585 19.54 -26.72 -8.18
C ASN A 585 20.23 -27.45 -7.02
N ASP A 586 21.55 -27.36 -6.92
CA ASP A 586 22.41 -28.06 -5.98
C ASP A 586 23.59 -27.16 -5.53
N ALA A 587 24.33 -27.60 -4.52
CA ALA A 587 25.36 -26.76 -3.91
C ALA A 587 26.59 -26.58 -4.82
N ALA A 588 27.00 -27.62 -5.55
CA ALA A 588 28.21 -27.59 -6.38
C ALA A 588 28.05 -26.73 -7.64
N SER A 589 26.91 -26.82 -8.33
CA SER A 589 26.62 -26.00 -9.52
C SER A 589 26.58 -24.49 -9.23
N THR A 590 26.43 -24.11 -7.96
CA THR A 590 26.54 -22.71 -7.52
C THR A 590 27.92 -22.12 -7.75
N LEU A 591 28.97 -22.92 -7.53
CA LEU A 591 30.34 -22.46 -7.68
C LEU A 591 30.66 -22.23 -9.17
N THR A 592 30.28 -23.18 -10.03
CA THR A 592 30.44 -23.02 -11.48
C THR A 592 29.56 -21.90 -12.03
N ARG A 593 28.36 -21.68 -11.47
CA ARG A 593 27.49 -20.57 -11.86
C ARG A 593 28.15 -19.21 -11.66
N LEU A 594 28.91 -19.02 -10.58
CA LEU A 594 29.67 -17.79 -10.36
C LEU A 594 30.79 -17.62 -11.40
N LEU A 595 31.44 -18.71 -11.81
CA LEU A 595 32.42 -18.67 -12.91
C LEU A 595 31.77 -18.30 -14.24
N GLU A 596 30.59 -18.87 -14.55
CA GLU A 596 29.81 -18.52 -15.75
C GLU A 596 29.36 -17.06 -15.77
N MET A 597 29.09 -16.47 -14.59
CA MET A 597 28.80 -15.04 -14.45
C MET A 597 30.03 -14.16 -14.68
N GLY A 598 31.22 -14.75 -14.80
CA GLY A 598 32.48 -14.05 -15.05
C GLY A 598 33.25 -13.66 -13.80
N ILE A 599 32.95 -14.27 -12.64
CA ILE A 599 33.76 -14.10 -11.43
C ILE A 599 35.00 -14.99 -11.53
N GLU A 600 36.16 -14.42 -11.26
CA GLU A 600 37.43 -15.14 -11.35
C GLU A 600 37.50 -16.33 -10.37
N PRO A 601 38.01 -17.51 -10.78
CA PRO A 601 38.06 -18.71 -9.93
C PRO A 601 38.77 -18.50 -8.59
N PHE A 602 39.83 -17.70 -8.57
CA PHE A 602 40.54 -17.36 -7.35
C PHE A 602 39.66 -16.56 -6.35
N LEU A 603 38.81 -15.65 -6.85
CA LEU A 603 37.92 -14.86 -6.01
C LEU A 603 36.77 -15.72 -5.45
N VAL A 604 36.20 -16.61 -6.27
CA VAL A 604 35.17 -17.57 -5.82
C VAL A 604 35.71 -18.49 -4.73
N SER A 605 36.89 -19.08 -4.97
CA SER A 605 37.51 -20.01 -4.01
C SER A 605 37.95 -19.33 -2.72
N SER A 606 38.35 -18.07 -2.73
CA SER A 606 38.80 -17.35 -1.52
C SER A 606 37.65 -16.77 -0.70
N SER A 607 36.55 -16.35 -1.33
CA SER A 607 35.44 -15.63 -0.68
C SER A 607 34.36 -16.52 -0.07
N ILE A 608 34.09 -17.72 -0.62
CA ILE A 608 32.96 -18.55 -0.18
C ILE A 608 33.35 -19.39 1.04
N VAL A 609 32.47 -19.40 2.03
CA VAL A 609 32.57 -20.24 3.24
C VAL A 609 31.74 -21.51 3.05
N LEU A 610 30.47 -21.34 2.69
CA LEU A 610 29.51 -22.43 2.61
C LEU A 610 28.42 -22.15 1.58
N VAL A 611 28.03 -23.19 0.84
CA VAL A 611 26.83 -23.20 0.00
C VAL A 611 25.83 -24.21 0.58
N CYS A 612 24.62 -23.75 0.87
CA CYS A 612 23.52 -24.55 1.37
C CYS A 612 22.43 -24.65 0.28
N ALA A 613 22.34 -25.81 -0.37
CA ALA A 613 21.20 -26.11 -1.24
C ALA A 613 20.03 -26.61 -0.39
N GLN A 614 18.83 -26.08 -0.65
CA GLN A 614 17.64 -26.35 0.15
C GLN A 614 16.43 -26.73 -0.70
N ARG A 615 15.62 -27.65 -0.17
CA ARG A 615 14.25 -27.97 -0.62
C ARG A 615 13.32 -28.05 0.58
N LEU A 616 12.01 -27.92 0.34
CA LEU A 616 10.98 -28.24 1.33
C LEU A 616 10.21 -29.47 0.85
N ILE A 617 10.07 -30.47 1.72
CA ILE A 617 9.25 -31.64 1.47
C ILE A 617 8.14 -31.73 2.52
N ARG A 618 7.02 -32.36 2.17
CA ARG A 618 5.89 -32.50 3.10
C ARG A 618 6.24 -33.44 4.25
N ARG A 619 5.75 -33.10 5.45
CA ARG A 619 5.89 -33.93 6.64
C ARG A 619 4.72 -34.88 6.76
N LEU A 620 4.98 -36.14 7.06
CA LEU A 620 3.93 -37.10 7.38
C LEU A 620 3.13 -36.63 8.60
N CYS A 621 1.81 -36.76 8.52
CA CYS A 621 0.93 -36.40 9.62
C CYS A 621 1.22 -37.31 10.83
N PRO A 622 1.59 -36.76 12.00
CA PRO A 622 1.96 -37.56 13.16
C PRO A 622 0.79 -38.38 13.73
N ARG A 623 -0.46 -38.01 13.40
CA ARG A 623 -1.66 -38.71 13.88
C ARG A 623 -2.04 -39.94 13.06
N CYS A 624 -1.65 -40.02 11.80
CA CYS A 624 -2.12 -41.06 10.88
C CYS A 624 -1.02 -41.71 10.04
N ARG A 625 0.25 -41.37 10.24
CA ARG A 625 1.36 -42.07 9.58
C ARG A 625 1.32 -43.56 9.93
N GLN A 626 1.55 -44.42 8.94
CA GLN A 626 1.49 -45.86 9.11
C GLN A 626 2.86 -46.47 8.91
N GLU A 627 3.29 -47.29 9.87
CA GLU A 627 4.50 -48.10 9.76
C GLU A 627 4.29 -49.25 8.77
N TYR A 628 5.33 -49.56 8.00
CA TYR A 628 5.34 -50.73 7.14
C TYR A 628 6.74 -51.29 6.94
N ALA A 629 6.80 -52.59 6.64
CA ALA A 629 8.03 -53.23 6.21
C ALA A 629 8.31 -52.85 4.74
N PRO A 630 9.41 -52.13 4.45
CA PRO A 630 9.72 -51.69 3.09
C PRO A 630 10.02 -52.88 2.17
N GLY A 631 9.64 -52.80 0.90
CA GLY A 631 10.00 -53.78 -0.12
C GLY A 631 11.49 -53.74 -0.48
N GLU A 632 11.98 -54.70 -1.27
CA GLU A 632 13.40 -54.76 -1.69
C GLU A 632 13.87 -53.48 -2.39
N ARG A 633 13.03 -52.92 -3.26
CA ARG A 633 13.33 -51.66 -3.96
C ARG A 633 13.45 -50.49 -2.98
N GLU A 634 12.52 -50.36 -2.05
CA GLU A 634 12.54 -49.26 -1.06
C GLU A 634 13.69 -49.41 -0.07
N ARG A 635 14.04 -50.63 0.34
CA ARG A 635 15.25 -50.89 1.13
C ARG A 635 16.50 -50.42 0.39
N ARG A 636 16.63 -50.76 -0.89
CA ARG A 636 17.77 -50.30 -1.71
C ARG A 636 17.83 -48.77 -1.83
N LEU A 637 16.71 -48.12 -2.11
CA LEU A 637 16.62 -46.66 -2.23
C LEU A 637 16.91 -45.96 -0.90
N ALA A 638 16.36 -46.45 0.21
CA ALA A 638 16.58 -45.87 1.52
C ALA A 638 17.95 -46.20 2.13
N GLY A 639 18.84 -46.89 1.40
CA GLY A 639 20.15 -47.31 1.91
C GLY A 639 20.08 -48.32 3.06
N LEU A 640 18.99 -49.08 3.17
CA LEU A 640 18.82 -50.09 4.21
C LEU A 640 19.48 -51.42 3.79
N PRO A 641 20.20 -52.11 4.71
CA PRO A 641 20.68 -53.46 4.48
C PRO A 641 19.55 -54.43 4.09
N GLU A 642 19.87 -55.47 3.32
CA GLU A 642 18.87 -56.45 2.86
C GLU A 642 18.20 -57.22 4.02
N ASP A 643 18.95 -57.43 5.11
CA ASP A 643 18.53 -58.08 6.36
C ASP A 643 17.96 -57.10 7.39
N SER A 644 17.81 -55.81 7.03
CA SER A 644 17.31 -54.79 7.94
C SER A 644 15.85 -55.04 8.34
N ARG A 645 15.59 -54.96 9.65
CA ARG A 645 14.23 -54.95 10.24
C ARG A 645 13.66 -53.54 10.40
N ALA A 646 14.31 -52.52 9.82
CA ALA A 646 13.84 -51.15 9.88
C ALA A 646 12.46 -51.02 9.21
N VAL A 647 11.59 -50.22 9.82
CA VAL A 647 10.29 -49.85 9.25
C VAL A 647 10.40 -48.50 8.57
N LEU A 648 9.60 -48.30 7.51
CA LEU A 648 9.37 -46.99 6.91
C LEU A 648 7.94 -46.54 7.18
N TYR A 649 7.66 -45.29 6.85
CA TYR A 649 6.36 -44.67 7.10
C TYR A 649 5.72 -44.19 5.81
N ARG A 650 4.40 -44.34 5.72
CA ARG A 650 3.57 -43.88 4.60
C ARG A 650 2.37 -43.08 5.08
N ALA A 651 1.80 -42.31 4.14
CA ALA A 651 0.63 -41.48 4.37
C ALA A 651 -0.61 -42.36 4.63
N GLY A 652 -1.30 -42.14 5.76
CA GLY A 652 -2.56 -42.84 6.08
C GLY A 652 -3.84 -42.03 5.81
N GLY A 653 -3.78 -40.69 5.91
CA GLY A 653 -4.94 -39.81 5.81
C GLY A 653 -5.83 -39.78 7.07
N CYS A 654 -6.16 -38.59 7.57
CA CYS A 654 -7.12 -38.41 8.67
C CYS A 654 -7.72 -36.99 8.64
N PRO A 655 -8.77 -36.70 9.44
CA PRO A 655 -9.37 -35.36 9.50
C PRO A 655 -8.39 -34.25 9.93
N ALA A 656 -7.31 -34.56 10.66
CA ALA A 656 -6.36 -33.54 11.10
C ALA A 656 -5.41 -33.04 10.00
N CYS A 657 -5.32 -33.76 8.87
CA CYS A 657 -4.53 -33.45 7.69
C CYS A 657 -5.38 -33.41 6.41
N ASP A 658 -6.70 -33.27 6.57
CA ASP A 658 -7.67 -33.23 5.47
C ASP A 658 -7.55 -34.42 4.51
N GLY A 659 -7.30 -35.61 5.05
CA GLY A 659 -7.19 -36.86 4.29
C GLY A 659 -5.88 -37.04 3.51
N THR A 660 -5.00 -36.04 3.46
CA THR A 660 -3.79 -36.11 2.61
C THR A 660 -2.67 -36.98 3.19
N GLY A 661 -2.69 -37.19 4.50
CA GLY A 661 -1.63 -37.91 5.21
C GLY A 661 -0.38 -37.08 5.47
N TYR A 662 -0.34 -35.80 5.06
CA TYR A 662 0.75 -34.87 5.30
C TYR A 662 0.27 -33.60 6.04
N LYS A 663 1.13 -33.02 6.87
CA LYS A 663 0.84 -31.75 7.56
C LYS A 663 2.12 -30.98 7.86
N GLY A 664 2.27 -29.81 7.25
CA GLY A 664 3.47 -29.00 7.34
C GLY A 664 4.60 -29.51 6.46
N ARG A 665 5.73 -28.81 6.51
CA ARG A 665 6.92 -29.08 5.69
C ARG A 665 8.18 -29.17 6.54
N VAL A 666 9.21 -29.82 6.01
CA VAL A 666 10.55 -29.92 6.61
C VAL A 666 11.59 -29.58 5.54
N GLY A 667 12.65 -28.87 5.93
CA GLY A 667 13.76 -28.56 5.05
C GLY A 667 14.61 -29.79 4.77
N VAL A 668 15.10 -29.93 3.54
CA VAL A 668 16.13 -30.86 3.10
C VAL A 668 17.33 -30.05 2.68
N HIS A 669 18.52 -30.41 3.15
CA HIS A 669 19.72 -29.58 3.04
C HIS A 669 20.91 -30.37 2.50
N GLU A 670 21.62 -29.78 1.56
CA GLU A 670 22.92 -30.23 1.06
C GLU A 670 23.92 -29.09 1.29
N LEU A 671 24.91 -29.34 2.15
CA LEU A 671 25.89 -28.33 2.57
C LEU A 671 27.25 -28.64 1.97
N LEU A 672 27.72 -27.74 1.10
CA LEU A 672 29.07 -27.74 0.56
C LEU A 672 29.92 -26.72 1.33
N VAL A 673 30.85 -27.22 2.14
CA VAL A 673 31.87 -26.40 2.80
C VAL A 673 33.04 -26.22 1.84
N VAL A 674 33.49 -24.98 1.64
CA VAL A 674 34.60 -24.66 0.73
C VAL A 674 35.93 -24.74 1.49
N ASP A 675 36.43 -25.96 1.63
CA ASP A 675 37.73 -26.29 2.23
C ASP A 675 38.89 -26.20 1.22
N ASP A 676 40.14 -26.39 1.68
CA ASP A 676 41.34 -26.26 0.84
C ASP A 676 41.34 -27.16 -0.41
N ALA A 677 40.73 -28.34 -0.35
CA ALA A 677 40.66 -29.22 -1.50
C ALA A 677 39.66 -28.69 -2.53
N ILE A 678 38.49 -28.22 -2.08
CA ILE A 678 37.51 -27.57 -2.96
C ILE A 678 38.11 -26.30 -3.57
N ARG A 679 38.87 -25.50 -2.79
CA ARG A 679 39.58 -24.32 -3.28
C ARG A 679 40.58 -24.68 -4.37
N THR A 680 41.40 -25.71 -4.13
CA THR A 680 42.36 -26.20 -5.11
C THR A 680 41.66 -26.67 -6.39
N ALA A 681 40.58 -27.44 -6.27
CA ALA A 681 39.80 -27.93 -7.39
C ALA A 681 39.18 -26.79 -8.21
N LEU A 682 38.65 -25.75 -7.56
CA LEU A 682 38.07 -24.58 -8.24
C LEU A 682 39.08 -23.81 -9.08
N THR A 683 40.33 -23.73 -8.63
CA THR A 683 41.40 -23.04 -9.37
C THR A 683 42.01 -23.89 -10.49
N ALA A 684 41.66 -25.17 -10.57
CA ALA A 684 42.15 -26.05 -11.62
C ALA A 684 41.45 -25.77 -12.97
N PRO A 685 42.17 -25.79 -14.10
CA PRO A 685 41.56 -25.61 -15.42
C PRO A 685 40.50 -26.67 -15.72
N GLY A 686 39.34 -26.24 -16.22
CA GLY A 686 38.29 -27.14 -16.71
C GLY A 686 37.49 -27.87 -15.63
N VAL A 687 37.49 -27.38 -14.38
CA VAL A 687 36.68 -27.94 -13.29
C VAL A 687 35.19 -27.90 -13.62
N THR A 688 34.49 -29.02 -13.37
CA THR A 688 33.04 -29.12 -13.54
C THR A 688 32.32 -29.24 -12.20
N ALA A 689 31.02 -28.94 -12.17
CA ALA A 689 30.20 -29.08 -10.98
C ALA A 689 30.18 -30.53 -10.48
N GLU A 690 30.17 -31.50 -11.39
CA GLU A 690 30.23 -32.93 -11.11
C GLU A 690 31.53 -33.33 -10.40
N ALA A 691 32.67 -32.79 -10.84
CA ALA A 691 33.97 -33.05 -10.22
C ALA A 691 34.03 -32.51 -8.79
N ILE A 692 33.51 -31.30 -8.56
CA ILE A 692 33.42 -30.68 -7.23
C ILE A 692 32.49 -31.49 -6.32
N LYS A 693 31.30 -31.84 -6.83
CA LYS A 693 30.32 -32.62 -6.08
C LYS A 693 30.89 -33.97 -5.66
N ARG A 694 31.52 -34.68 -6.59
CA ARG A 694 32.22 -35.95 -6.33
C ARG A 694 33.26 -35.82 -5.23
N LEU A 695 34.17 -34.85 -5.36
CA LEU A 695 35.22 -34.59 -4.38
C LEU A 695 34.63 -34.30 -2.98
N ALA A 696 33.57 -33.50 -2.92
CA ALA A 696 32.90 -33.15 -1.67
C ALA A 696 32.20 -34.36 -1.02
N VAL A 697 31.56 -35.24 -1.81
CA VAL A 697 30.88 -36.44 -1.32
C VAL A 697 31.87 -37.53 -0.89
N GLU A 698 32.87 -37.84 -1.73
CA GLU A 698 33.84 -38.92 -1.49
C GLU A 698 34.70 -38.66 -0.24
N ARG A 699 35.05 -37.39 0.02
CA ARG A 699 35.80 -37.01 1.24
C ARG A 699 34.92 -36.97 2.49
N GLY A 700 33.66 -37.38 2.39
CA GLY A 700 32.68 -37.25 3.47
C GLY A 700 32.43 -35.79 3.85
N GLY A 701 32.69 -34.84 2.94
CA GLY A 701 32.53 -33.41 3.15
C GLY A 701 31.09 -32.94 2.95
N MET A 702 30.26 -33.69 2.20
CA MET A 702 28.91 -33.30 1.84
C MET A 702 27.95 -34.50 1.85
N THR A 703 26.73 -34.29 2.36
CA THR A 703 25.60 -35.21 2.19
C THR A 703 24.69 -34.63 1.12
N THR A 704 24.30 -35.44 0.12
CA THR A 704 23.44 -34.97 -0.98
C THR A 704 22.02 -34.68 -0.49
N LEU A 705 21.26 -33.89 -1.25
CA LEU A 705 19.84 -33.64 -0.96
C LEU A 705 19.05 -34.95 -0.84
N TYR A 706 19.35 -35.94 -1.69
CA TYR A 706 18.68 -37.24 -1.66
C TYR A 706 18.93 -37.97 -0.33
N TRP A 707 20.18 -38.06 0.10
CA TRP A 707 20.51 -38.79 1.32
C TRP A 707 20.01 -38.11 2.59
N ASP A 708 20.04 -36.77 2.66
CA ASP A 708 19.45 -36.02 3.76
C ASP A 708 17.92 -36.19 3.82
N ALA A 709 17.25 -36.26 2.66
CA ALA A 709 15.82 -36.54 2.57
C ALA A 709 15.49 -38.00 2.95
N MET A 710 16.31 -38.96 2.52
CA MET A 710 16.14 -40.38 2.86
C MET A 710 16.38 -40.65 4.35
N GLU A 711 17.29 -39.94 5.00
CA GLU A 711 17.46 -39.98 6.46
C GLU A 711 16.14 -39.57 7.15
N LYS A 712 15.53 -38.47 6.71
CA LYS A 712 14.24 -38.01 7.24
C LYS A 712 13.10 -38.99 6.97
N ALA A 713 13.14 -39.71 5.86
CA ALA A 713 12.18 -40.79 5.57
C ALA A 713 12.36 -41.97 6.54
N ARG A 714 13.61 -42.34 6.84
CA ARG A 714 13.95 -43.37 7.84
C ARG A 714 13.53 -42.97 9.26
N GLU A 715 13.63 -41.69 9.61
CA GLU A 715 13.11 -41.12 10.87
C GLU A 715 11.58 -41.01 10.92
N GLY A 716 10.88 -41.28 9.80
CA GLY A 716 9.42 -41.18 9.69
C GLY A 716 8.90 -39.74 9.69
N LEU A 717 9.74 -38.77 9.35
CA LEU A 717 9.34 -37.36 9.17
C LEU A 717 8.65 -37.15 7.83
N THR A 718 9.03 -37.89 6.80
CA THR A 718 8.47 -37.88 5.45
C THR A 718 8.32 -39.31 4.91
N SER A 719 7.82 -39.48 3.69
CA SER A 719 7.71 -40.78 3.01
C SER A 719 8.75 -40.92 1.90
N VAL A 720 9.10 -42.15 1.52
CA VAL A 720 9.97 -42.41 0.35
C VAL A 720 9.35 -41.84 -0.92
N GLU A 721 8.03 -41.96 -1.08
CA GLU A 721 7.29 -41.41 -2.22
C GLU A 721 7.49 -39.89 -2.35
N GLU A 722 7.38 -39.16 -1.25
CA GLU A 722 7.58 -37.71 -1.23
C GLU A 722 9.03 -37.34 -1.59
N VAL A 723 10.01 -38.08 -1.08
CA VAL A 723 11.42 -37.87 -1.42
C VAL A 723 11.64 -38.03 -2.93
N LEU A 724 11.14 -39.12 -3.51
CA LEU A 724 11.30 -39.39 -4.95
C LEU A 724 10.56 -38.38 -5.84
N ALA A 725 9.46 -37.81 -5.34
CA ALA A 725 8.69 -36.80 -6.06
C ALA A 725 9.37 -35.42 -6.06
N GLN A 726 10.06 -35.06 -4.96
CA GLN A 726 10.59 -33.71 -4.77
C GLN A 726 12.12 -33.59 -4.93
N VAL A 727 12.84 -34.71 -4.84
CA VAL A 727 14.30 -34.76 -4.91
C VAL A 727 14.74 -35.62 -6.09
N ARG A 728 15.49 -35.01 -7.01
CA ARG A 728 16.08 -35.71 -8.15
C ARG A 728 17.23 -36.58 -7.65
N ILE A 729 17.21 -37.85 -8.03
CA ILE A 729 18.34 -38.78 -7.83
C ILE A 729 19.42 -38.43 -8.86
N ASP A 730 20.65 -38.30 -8.40
CA ASP A 730 21.84 -38.12 -9.24
C ASP A 730 22.78 -39.34 -9.21
N GLU A 731 23.85 -39.30 -10.01
CA GLU A 731 24.82 -40.41 -10.09
C GLU A 731 25.69 -40.57 -8.82
N PHE A 732 25.73 -39.55 -7.95
CA PHE A 732 26.46 -39.54 -6.68
C PHE A 732 25.63 -40.14 -5.53
N ASP A 733 24.35 -40.41 -5.78
CA ASP A 733 23.45 -41.09 -4.85
C ASP A 733 23.63 -42.63 -4.90
N ALA A 734 24.54 -43.14 -5.73
CA ALA A 734 24.94 -44.53 -5.73
C ALA A 734 25.82 -44.85 -4.50
N ARG A 735 25.18 -45.36 -3.43
CA ARG A 735 25.75 -45.97 -2.21
C ARG A 735 27.23 -45.64 -1.90
N PRO A 736 27.50 -44.56 -1.15
CA PRO A 736 28.82 -44.38 -0.56
C PRO A 736 28.96 -45.29 0.67
N ASP A 737 29.87 -46.27 0.63
CA ASP A 737 30.10 -47.24 1.73
C ASP A 737 30.38 -46.57 3.10
N TRP A 738 30.95 -45.36 3.10
CA TRP A 738 31.22 -44.56 4.30
C TRP A 738 29.95 -44.07 5.02
N MET A 739 28.81 -43.96 4.32
CA MET A 739 27.55 -43.47 4.89
C MET A 739 26.86 -44.54 5.76
N LEU A 740 27.05 -45.83 5.43
CA LEU A 740 26.58 -46.95 6.25
C LEU A 740 27.39 -47.06 7.55
N GLU A 741 28.68 -46.78 7.51
CA GLU A 741 29.54 -46.74 8.70
C GLU A 741 29.16 -45.60 9.63
N ALA A 742 28.95 -44.39 9.09
CA ALA A 742 28.55 -43.22 9.87
C ALA A 742 27.14 -43.34 10.48
N ALA A 743 26.23 -44.08 9.82
CA ALA A 743 24.88 -44.36 10.31
C ALA A 743 24.81 -45.56 11.29
N GLY A 744 25.94 -46.22 11.60
CA GLY A 744 25.96 -47.41 12.46
C GLY A 744 25.25 -48.62 11.86
N LEU A 745 25.12 -48.67 10.52
CA LEU A 745 24.41 -49.70 9.76
C LEU A 745 25.34 -50.78 9.19
N THR A 746 26.66 -50.72 9.47
CA THR A 746 27.58 -51.83 9.23
C THR A 746 27.50 -52.86 10.36
N ARG A 747 27.48 -54.14 9.98
CA ARG A 747 27.21 -55.31 10.84
C ARG A 747 28.03 -55.30 12.14
N GLY A 748 27.34 -55.37 13.29
CA GLY A 748 27.95 -55.73 14.57
C GLY A 748 27.10 -55.50 15.83
N MET A 749 26.25 -56.50 16.16
CA MET A 749 25.78 -56.92 17.51
C MET A 749 25.22 -55.89 18.52
N ASP A 750 23.96 -56.16 18.92
CA ASP A 750 23.33 -55.89 20.22
C ASP A 750 23.34 -54.46 20.79
N ARG A 751 22.41 -53.60 20.35
CA ARG A 751 21.76 -52.63 21.27
C ARG A 751 20.27 -52.48 20.96
N ALA A 752 19.43 -52.94 21.88
CA ALA A 752 18.00 -52.66 21.89
C ALA A 752 17.75 -51.14 21.98
N PRO A 753 16.68 -50.61 21.35
CA PRO A 753 16.35 -49.19 21.46
C PRO A 753 16.02 -48.83 22.91
N ALA A 754 16.65 -47.77 23.42
CA ALA A 754 16.33 -47.19 24.72
C ALA A 754 14.88 -46.67 24.71
N PRO A 755 14.10 -46.89 25.78
CA PRO A 755 12.71 -46.46 25.83
C PRO A 755 12.64 -44.93 25.86
N ILE A 756 11.82 -44.37 24.97
CA ILE A 756 11.44 -42.95 24.98
C ILE A 756 10.71 -42.69 26.30
N ALA A 757 11.34 -41.92 27.18
CA ALA A 757 10.73 -41.46 28.42
C ALA A 757 9.51 -40.58 28.08
N ARG A 758 8.32 -41.06 28.45
CA ARG A 758 7.13 -40.22 28.55
C ARG A 758 7.30 -39.31 29.75
N THR A 759 7.58 -38.03 29.53
CA THR A 759 7.36 -37.00 30.55
C THR A 759 5.92 -36.52 30.47
N ALA A 760 5.27 -36.54 31.64
CA ALA A 760 3.90 -36.16 31.91
C ALA A 760 3.62 -34.67 31.67
#